data_AF-A0A9E0IMK0-F1
#
_entry.id   AF-A0A9E0IMK0-F1
#
_cell.length_a   1.000
_cell.length_b   1.000
_cell.length_c   1.000
_cell.angle_alpha   90.00
_cell.angle_beta   90.00
_cell.angle_gamma   90.00
#
_symmetry.space_group_name_H-M   'P 1'
#
loop_
_entity.id
_entity.type
_entity.pdbx_description
1 polymer ?
#
loop_
_entity_poly.entity_id
_entity_poly.type
_entity_poly.pdbx_seq_one_letter_code
_entity_poly.pdbx_strand_id
1 'polypeptide(L)'
;MRPVPSTARTAVCRVILALALGVLGLAAPGAVARADSQRSWIRAIPDQATWDRYSKELGGDEFGKFIIDVRSNDIYFIDVNLFNLHADFVLGVLLKQAWTAENIREYNKNYERTKPRFILGYLTHHAKVGRWSFSFWEGDQIDVDGIVRVKRRLDEAFFVKAANLPFRPDSPMQEKLHKAVRAKGIGTVSNDELYKTAPYQAFNRGTATGTLRVVRPGTAYESLAFDRHDIVLLQESYPDITPVAGILATTFSTPLSHVNLRAAAWGIPNAGDKQAQRKYAALDGKVVVYTVEDRGAEVRIATPAEVTAWKQRIETARKVVLPAANLDNPRLAMLTRIRAKDVTSYGTKTANLGEIRTANLDVKIPDGFGVPFFYYVRHLRQHGLDRVIEAVLSDPRFGSDASWRKQALEEVRTKIVAAPIDPRVLDILYKRVRVALGGKGVFVRSSTNAEDLPGFNGAGLYDTVPNVVGRAALGEAVKTVWASLWNLRAVEERSLFGIDHRQTYAAVMIQIGVDATAAGVLVTTNLYDRSDDDGFTINAKWGLGMRTVEGQKVPEQIIFDATNDGTKIISRSDEATMLVFDGKGGIVERPAPAGTVILTEARAKRLVTAVRQFMPLFPPDKPLDVEWVLEGETIWIVQARPFVSGR
;
A
#
# COMPACT_ATOMS: atom_id res chain seq x y z
N MET A 1 20.69 -65.17 13.39
CA MET A 1 20.39 -64.89 14.83
C MET A 1 18.94 -64.41 14.94
N ARG A 2 18.32 -64.47 16.13
CA ARG A 2 16.85 -64.38 16.31
C ARG A 2 16.26 -62.96 16.05
N PRO A 3 14.96 -62.82 15.69
CA PRO A 3 14.31 -61.53 15.40
C PRO A 3 13.12 -61.15 16.34
N VAL A 4 12.46 -60.00 16.06
CA VAL A 4 11.10 -59.54 16.53
C VAL A 4 11.04 -59.04 18.01
N PRO A 5 10.08 -58.19 18.52
CA PRO A 5 8.99 -57.37 17.91
C PRO A 5 8.96 -55.84 18.25
N SER A 6 7.95 -55.17 17.68
CA SER A 6 7.37 -53.87 18.04
C SER A 6 6.30 -53.88 19.16
N THR A 7 6.13 -52.76 19.89
CA THR A 7 4.86 -52.18 20.44
C THR A 7 5.19 -50.78 21.01
N ALA A 8 4.47 -49.66 20.83
CA ALA A 8 3.06 -49.27 20.84
C ALA A 8 2.60 -48.58 22.15
N ARG A 9 1.94 -47.40 22.00
CA ARG A 9 1.02 -46.69 22.93
C ARG A 9 1.54 -45.78 24.08
N THR A 10 1.32 -44.48 23.87
CA THR A 10 0.48 -43.53 24.67
C THR A 10 0.71 -43.26 26.18
N ALA A 11 0.76 -41.94 26.48
CA ALA A 11 0.30 -41.23 27.70
C ALA A 11 1.22 -41.05 28.94
N VAL A 12 0.81 -40.07 29.77
CA VAL A 12 1.33 -39.61 31.09
C VAL A 12 2.52 -38.64 31.01
N CYS A 13 2.48 -37.33 31.31
CA CYS A 13 1.78 -36.46 32.27
C CYS A 13 2.56 -36.18 33.59
N ARG A 14 2.88 -34.89 33.82
CA ARG A 14 3.15 -34.15 35.09
C ARG A 14 4.51 -34.22 35.84
N VAL A 15 4.97 -32.99 36.20
CA VAL A 15 5.73 -32.56 37.43
C VAL A 15 7.23 -32.96 37.43
N ILE A 16 8.24 -32.10 37.63
CA ILE A 16 8.68 -31.22 38.77
C ILE A 16 9.55 -30.07 38.15
N LEU A 17 9.34 -28.75 38.35
CA LEU A 17 9.69 -27.82 39.47
C LEU A 17 11.20 -27.53 39.74
N ALA A 18 11.52 -26.24 39.93
CA ALA A 18 12.66 -25.64 40.66
C ALA A 18 14.09 -25.63 40.08
N LEU A 19 14.54 -24.44 39.66
CA LEU A 19 15.76 -23.70 40.04
C LEU A 19 15.81 -22.41 39.17
N ALA A 20 16.10 -21.19 39.66
CA ALA A 20 16.71 -20.79 40.93
C ALA A 20 16.10 -19.51 41.55
N LEU A 21 16.18 -19.42 42.89
CA LEU A 21 16.16 -18.15 43.66
C LEU A 21 17.51 -17.43 43.51
N GLY A 22 17.73 -16.17 43.90
CA GLY A 22 16.89 -15.11 44.49
C GLY A 22 17.63 -13.77 44.22
N VAL A 23 17.68 -12.72 45.04
CA VAL A 23 17.31 -12.35 46.42
C VAL A 23 17.29 -10.78 46.38
N LEU A 24 16.47 -9.96 47.05
CA LEU A 24 16.06 -9.84 48.46
C LEU A 24 14.85 -8.87 48.56
N GLY A 25 14.00 -8.96 49.60
CA GLY A 25 13.38 -7.77 50.20
C GLY A 25 11.93 -7.93 50.70
N LEU A 26 11.73 -8.31 51.97
CA LEU A 26 10.42 -8.34 52.63
C LEU A 26 10.19 -7.07 53.47
N ALA A 27 9.01 -6.46 53.32
CA ALA A 27 8.41 -5.60 54.34
C ALA A 27 6.89 -5.79 54.32
N ALA A 28 6.30 -5.97 55.50
CA ALA A 28 4.85 -6.10 55.71
C ALA A 28 4.31 -4.87 56.50
N PRO A 29 3.01 -4.77 56.82
CA PRO A 29 2.13 -3.83 56.14
C PRO A 29 1.89 -2.53 56.94
N GLY A 30 1.97 -1.38 56.24
CA GLY A 30 1.47 -0.08 56.71
C GLY A 30 0.20 0.30 55.94
N ALA A 31 -0.83 0.81 56.63
CA ALA A 31 -2.18 0.89 56.08
C ALA A 31 -2.64 2.31 55.66
N VAL A 32 -3.34 2.35 54.52
CA VAL A 32 -4.31 3.38 54.06
C VAL A 32 -3.82 4.80 53.69
N ALA A 33 -3.74 5.07 52.37
CA ALA A 33 -4.65 5.97 51.62
C ALA A 33 -4.08 6.21 50.19
N ARG A 34 -4.76 5.99 49.06
CA ARG A 34 -6.13 5.54 48.75
C ARG A 34 -6.09 4.26 47.91
N ALA A 35 -7.11 3.42 48.03
CA ALA A 35 -7.43 2.43 47.00
C ALA A 35 -8.29 3.08 45.91
N ASP A 36 -8.06 2.71 44.65
CA ASP A 36 -9.10 2.75 43.62
C ASP A 36 -9.10 1.37 42.95
N SER A 37 -10.04 0.50 43.35
CA SER A 37 -10.16 -0.86 42.85
C SER A 37 -10.87 -0.85 41.49
N GLN A 38 -10.13 -0.44 40.46
CA GLN A 38 -10.62 -0.43 39.08
C GLN A 38 -11.22 -1.79 38.73
N ARG A 39 -12.51 -1.79 38.37
CA ARG A 39 -13.22 -3.00 37.96
C ARG A 39 -12.81 -3.37 36.55
N SER A 40 -12.77 -4.65 36.24
CA SER A 40 -12.47 -5.15 34.89
C SER A 40 -13.55 -4.82 33.84
N TRP A 41 -14.70 -4.28 34.28
CA TRP A 41 -15.79 -3.74 33.46
C TRP A 41 -16.74 -2.85 34.28
N ILE A 42 -17.52 -2.01 33.59
CA ILE A 42 -18.54 -1.12 34.18
C ILE A 42 -19.84 -1.10 33.35
N ARG A 43 -20.92 -0.57 33.95
CA ARG A 43 -22.27 -0.48 33.33
C ARG A 43 -22.53 0.81 32.55
N ALA A 44 -21.78 1.87 32.83
CA ALA A 44 -21.93 3.18 32.21
C ALA A 44 -20.61 3.94 32.29
N ILE A 45 -20.37 4.83 31.33
CA ILE A 45 -19.26 5.78 31.31
C ILE A 45 -19.87 7.18 31.42
N PRO A 46 -19.98 7.76 32.63
CA PRO A 46 -20.70 9.01 32.88
C PRO A 46 -19.89 10.27 32.54
N ASP A 47 -18.57 10.14 32.37
CA ASP A 47 -17.64 11.25 32.13
C ASP A 47 -16.37 10.79 31.39
N GLN A 48 -15.59 11.77 30.92
CA GLN A 48 -14.31 11.55 30.24
C GLN A 48 -13.30 10.82 31.14
N ALA A 49 -13.18 11.18 32.43
CA ALA A 49 -12.23 10.54 33.35
C ALA A 49 -12.52 9.03 33.57
N THR A 50 -13.75 8.59 33.35
CA THR A 50 -14.12 7.17 33.33
C THR A 50 -13.86 6.54 31.96
N TRP A 51 -14.00 7.28 30.85
CA TRP A 51 -13.55 6.80 29.54
C TRP A 51 -12.05 6.56 29.50
N ASP A 52 -11.24 7.50 29.99
CA ASP A 52 -9.78 7.46 29.97
C ASP A 52 -9.22 6.21 30.71
N ARG A 53 -9.96 5.69 31.69
CA ARG A 53 -9.61 4.46 32.45
C ARG A 53 -9.95 3.16 31.73
N TYR A 54 -10.95 3.16 30.83
CA TYR A 54 -11.50 1.97 30.17
C TYR A 54 -11.26 1.94 28.65
N SER A 55 -10.55 2.93 28.13
CA SER A 55 -10.13 3.05 26.73
C SER A 55 -8.61 2.93 26.61
N LYS A 56 -8.12 2.93 25.37
CA LYS A 56 -6.68 3.04 25.03
C LYS A 56 -6.49 3.88 23.78
N GLU A 57 -5.35 4.56 23.68
CA GLU A 57 -4.94 5.25 22.45
C GLU A 57 -4.45 4.22 21.41
N LEU A 58 -4.91 4.34 20.17
CA LEU A 58 -4.49 3.53 19.02
C LEU A 58 -4.47 4.42 17.77
N GLY A 59 -3.31 4.59 17.13
CA GLY A 59 -3.19 5.42 15.91
C GLY A 59 -3.40 6.93 16.10
N GLY A 60 -3.44 7.40 17.34
CA GLY A 60 -3.77 8.78 17.72
C GLY A 60 -5.27 9.06 17.91
N ASP A 61 -6.10 8.01 17.96
CA ASP A 61 -7.51 8.04 18.34
C ASP A 61 -7.71 7.19 19.61
N GLU A 62 -8.73 7.48 20.43
CA GLU A 62 -9.01 6.69 21.64
C GLU A 62 -10.10 5.65 21.37
N PHE A 63 -9.94 4.45 21.91
CA PHE A 63 -10.78 3.29 21.60
C PHE A 63 -11.26 2.56 22.85
N GLY A 64 -12.55 2.23 22.90
CA GLY A 64 -13.18 1.51 24.00
C GLY A 64 -14.18 0.46 23.49
N LYS A 65 -14.40 -0.61 24.24
CA LYS A 65 -15.24 -1.74 23.82
C LYS A 65 -16.49 -1.89 24.67
N PHE A 66 -17.60 -2.27 24.04
CA PHE A 66 -18.84 -2.62 24.75
C PHE A 66 -19.46 -3.94 24.27
N ILE A 67 -20.23 -4.55 25.16
CA ILE A 67 -21.03 -5.75 24.93
C ILE A 67 -22.45 -5.48 25.43
N ILE A 68 -23.47 -5.91 24.69
CA ILE A 68 -24.86 -5.93 25.16
C ILE A 68 -25.33 -7.39 25.22
N ASP A 69 -25.80 -7.86 26.38
CA ASP A 69 -26.49 -9.15 26.46
C ASP A 69 -27.93 -8.96 25.94
N VAL A 70 -28.26 -9.68 24.87
CA VAL A 70 -29.52 -9.63 24.13
C VAL A 70 -30.69 -10.07 25.01
N ARG A 71 -30.45 -10.88 26.05
CA ARG A 71 -31.49 -11.42 26.95
C ARG A 71 -31.78 -10.48 28.11
N SER A 72 -30.76 -10.01 28.83
CA SER A 72 -30.97 -9.08 29.96
C SER A 72 -31.09 -7.61 29.54
N ASN A 73 -30.67 -7.27 28.31
CA ASN A 73 -30.52 -5.90 27.80
C ASN A 73 -29.47 -5.06 28.55
N ASP A 74 -28.65 -5.69 29.39
CA ASP A 74 -27.54 -5.02 30.04
C ASP A 74 -26.43 -4.65 29.04
N ILE A 75 -25.76 -3.52 29.28
CA ILE A 75 -24.51 -3.14 28.62
C ILE A 75 -23.32 -3.32 29.57
N TYR A 76 -22.18 -3.73 29.02
CA TYR A 76 -20.88 -3.88 29.69
C TYR A 76 -19.86 -3.09 28.89
N PHE A 77 -19.21 -2.09 29.49
CA PHE A 77 -17.99 -1.50 28.96
C PHE A 77 -16.80 -2.23 29.58
N ILE A 78 -15.94 -2.81 28.76
CA ILE A 78 -14.83 -3.65 29.22
C ILE A 78 -13.55 -2.84 29.28
N ASP A 79 -12.67 -3.15 30.25
CA ASP A 79 -11.36 -2.54 30.30
C ASP A 79 -10.47 -3.11 29.18
N VAL A 80 -10.25 -2.30 28.14
CA VAL A 80 -9.45 -2.69 26.95
C VAL A 80 -7.96 -2.83 27.22
N ASN A 81 -7.50 -2.44 28.41
CA ASN A 81 -6.13 -2.65 28.88
C ASN A 81 -5.97 -4.04 29.54
N LEU A 82 -7.08 -4.70 29.89
CA LEU A 82 -7.12 -6.05 30.45
C LEU A 82 -7.58 -7.10 29.43
N PHE A 83 -8.47 -6.75 28.48
CA PHE A 83 -9.01 -7.67 27.49
C PHE A 83 -8.78 -7.16 26.07
N ASN A 84 -8.01 -7.91 25.28
CA ASN A 84 -7.69 -7.54 23.90
C ASN A 84 -8.85 -7.87 22.95
N LEU A 85 -9.54 -8.98 23.17
CA LEU A 85 -10.70 -9.43 22.37
C LEU A 85 -11.98 -9.40 23.20
N HIS A 86 -13.12 -9.18 22.53
CA HIS A 86 -14.44 -9.37 23.15
C HIS A 86 -14.62 -10.82 23.64
N ALA A 87 -14.00 -11.79 22.95
CA ALA A 87 -13.99 -13.20 23.32
C ALA A 87 -13.32 -13.46 24.69
N ASP A 88 -12.21 -12.76 25.01
CA ASP A 88 -11.50 -12.88 26.31
C ASP A 88 -12.46 -12.59 27.46
N PHE A 89 -13.21 -11.49 27.34
CA PHE A 89 -14.19 -11.08 28.33
C PHE A 89 -15.43 -11.98 28.35
N VAL A 90 -15.99 -12.31 27.18
CA VAL A 90 -17.21 -13.12 27.11
C VAL A 90 -16.95 -14.54 27.66
N LEU A 91 -15.90 -15.21 27.21
CA LEU A 91 -15.56 -16.56 27.69
C LEU A 91 -15.07 -16.52 29.15
N GLY A 92 -14.10 -15.65 29.47
CA GLY A 92 -13.48 -15.62 30.80
C GLY A 92 -14.37 -15.09 31.92
N VAL A 93 -15.17 -14.05 31.64
CA VAL A 93 -15.93 -13.32 32.67
C VAL A 93 -17.44 -13.63 32.62
N LEU A 94 -18.08 -13.55 31.45
CA LEU A 94 -19.54 -13.70 31.35
C LEU A 94 -20.02 -15.15 31.29
N LEU A 95 -19.28 -16.03 30.60
CA LEU A 95 -19.63 -17.44 30.42
C LEU A 95 -18.83 -18.37 31.34
N LYS A 96 -17.66 -17.94 31.84
CA LYS A 96 -16.70 -18.73 32.63
C LYS A 96 -16.32 -20.04 31.95
N GLN A 97 -16.07 -19.97 30.64
CA GLN A 97 -15.72 -21.07 29.76
C GLN A 97 -14.23 -21.02 29.37
N ALA A 98 -13.63 -22.20 29.20
CA ALA A 98 -12.27 -22.32 28.68
C ALA A 98 -12.20 -21.98 27.18
N TRP A 99 -11.03 -21.52 26.72
CA TRP A 99 -10.80 -21.21 25.31
C TRP A 99 -10.61 -22.50 24.49
N THR A 100 -11.71 -23.06 23.99
CA THR A 100 -11.70 -24.24 23.11
C THR A 100 -12.24 -23.87 21.73
N ALA A 101 -11.82 -24.63 20.70
CA ALA A 101 -12.33 -24.43 19.35
C ALA A 101 -13.86 -24.59 19.23
N GLU A 102 -14.48 -25.35 20.14
CA GLU A 102 -15.94 -25.47 20.22
C GLU A 102 -16.60 -24.23 20.82
N ASN A 103 -16.10 -23.75 21.96
CA ASN A 103 -16.62 -22.54 22.60
C ASN A 103 -16.43 -21.30 21.72
N ILE A 104 -15.34 -21.23 20.95
CA ILE A 104 -15.10 -20.16 19.97
C ILE A 104 -16.07 -20.24 18.80
N ARG A 105 -16.37 -21.44 18.26
CA ARG A 105 -17.41 -21.59 17.22
C ARG A 105 -18.78 -21.14 17.72
N GLU A 106 -19.16 -21.48 18.95
CA GLU A 106 -20.43 -21.04 19.53
C GLU A 106 -20.45 -19.53 19.80
N TYR A 107 -19.34 -18.98 20.29
CA TYR A 107 -19.17 -17.54 20.48
C TYR A 107 -19.26 -16.77 19.14
N ASN A 108 -18.64 -17.25 18.06
CA ASN A 108 -18.62 -16.57 16.76
C ASN A 108 -20.01 -16.41 16.12
N LYS A 109 -21.01 -17.23 16.49
CA LYS A 109 -22.41 -17.02 16.10
C LYS A 109 -22.98 -15.66 16.54
N ASN A 110 -22.36 -14.98 17.51
CA ASN A 110 -22.72 -13.62 17.88
C ASN A 110 -22.36 -12.56 16.84
N TYR A 111 -21.59 -12.90 15.80
CA TYR A 111 -21.40 -12.05 14.63
C TYR A 111 -22.45 -12.29 13.52
N GLU A 112 -23.17 -13.41 13.53
CA GLU A 112 -24.30 -13.65 12.60
C GLU A 112 -25.45 -12.66 12.82
N ARG A 113 -26.37 -12.57 11.85
CA ARG A 113 -27.50 -11.63 11.92
C ARG A 113 -28.41 -11.91 13.13
N THR A 114 -28.71 -13.18 13.38
CA THR A 114 -29.54 -13.61 14.51
C THR A 114 -28.67 -13.83 15.74
N LYS A 115 -28.48 -12.78 16.54
CA LYS A 115 -27.63 -12.79 17.74
C LYS A 115 -28.14 -13.79 18.80
N PRO A 116 -27.43 -14.90 19.10
CA PRO A 116 -27.91 -15.90 20.07
C PRO A 116 -27.79 -15.43 21.53
N ARG A 117 -26.88 -14.49 21.82
CA ARG A 117 -26.76 -13.88 23.16
C ARG A 117 -26.15 -12.48 23.22
N PHE A 118 -25.19 -12.11 22.39
CA PHE A 118 -24.44 -10.85 22.55
C PHE A 118 -24.44 -10.01 21.28
N ILE A 119 -24.46 -8.68 21.45
CA ILE A 119 -24.04 -7.71 20.44
C ILE A 119 -22.70 -7.15 20.88
N LEU A 120 -21.74 -7.11 19.96
CA LEU A 120 -20.33 -6.85 20.22
C LEU A 120 -19.89 -5.60 19.45
N GLY A 121 -19.61 -4.51 20.15
CA GLY A 121 -19.31 -3.23 19.50
C GLY A 121 -18.20 -2.45 20.18
N TYR A 122 -17.86 -1.30 19.60
CA TYR A 122 -16.84 -0.40 20.11
C TYR A 122 -17.19 1.07 19.86
N LEU A 123 -16.50 1.90 20.62
CA LEU A 123 -16.55 3.36 20.58
C LEU A 123 -15.17 3.87 20.16
N THR A 124 -15.17 4.97 19.42
CA THR A 124 -13.95 5.65 18.98
C THR A 124 -14.09 7.14 19.17
N HIS A 125 -13.11 7.76 19.84
CA HIS A 125 -12.90 9.19 19.85
C HIS A 125 -11.80 9.53 18.84
N HIS A 126 -12.21 10.16 17.74
CA HIS A 126 -11.32 10.60 16.67
C HIS A 126 -10.63 11.89 17.11
N ALA A 127 -9.59 11.76 17.95
CA ALA A 127 -9.04 12.86 18.75
C ALA A 127 -8.49 14.00 17.85
N LYS A 128 -8.00 13.66 16.65
CA LYS A 128 -7.53 14.63 15.63
C LYS A 128 -8.61 15.59 15.14
N VAL A 129 -9.88 15.24 15.28
CA VAL A 129 -11.03 16.01 14.79
C VAL A 129 -12.11 16.25 15.85
N GLY A 130 -11.91 15.78 17.09
CA GLY A 130 -12.84 15.97 18.21
C GLY A 130 -14.23 15.37 17.98
N ARG A 131 -14.32 14.24 17.25
CA ARG A 131 -15.60 13.56 16.95
C ARG A 131 -15.65 12.17 17.56
N TRP A 132 -16.85 11.72 17.88
CA TRP A 132 -17.09 10.38 18.39
C TRP A 132 -17.84 9.53 17.35
N SER A 133 -17.72 8.20 17.46
CA SER A 133 -18.53 7.25 16.72
C SER A 133 -18.69 5.94 17.47
N PHE A 134 -19.75 5.18 17.18
CA PHE A 134 -19.84 3.76 17.54
C PHE A 134 -19.90 2.88 16.29
N SER A 135 -19.38 1.67 16.42
CA SER A 135 -19.17 0.73 15.32
C SER A 135 -19.23 -0.73 15.82
N PHE A 136 -19.24 -1.67 14.87
CA PHE A 136 -19.18 -3.10 15.10
C PHE A 136 -18.03 -3.68 14.28
N TRP A 137 -17.55 -4.87 14.65
CA TRP A 137 -16.57 -5.58 13.85
C TRP A 137 -17.11 -5.81 12.43
N GLU A 138 -16.23 -5.81 11.43
CA GLU A 138 -16.59 -5.78 10.01
C GLU A 138 -17.48 -6.94 9.53
N GLY A 139 -17.15 -8.17 9.93
CA GLY A 139 -17.95 -9.36 9.62
C GLY A 139 -19.21 -9.50 10.48
N ASP A 140 -19.50 -8.55 11.38
CA ASP A 140 -20.73 -8.53 12.14
C ASP A 140 -21.93 -8.14 11.25
N GLN A 141 -22.86 -9.08 11.10
CA GLN A 141 -24.09 -9.00 10.32
C GLN A 141 -25.25 -8.29 11.07
N ILE A 142 -24.95 -7.40 12.01
CA ILE A 142 -25.92 -6.58 12.73
C ILE A 142 -26.90 -5.93 11.75
N ASP A 143 -28.19 -5.92 12.10
CA ASP A 143 -29.21 -5.23 11.31
C ASP A 143 -29.69 -3.93 11.97
N VAL A 144 -30.61 -3.25 11.29
CA VAL A 144 -31.09 -1.91 11.69
C VAL A 144 -31.66 -1.91 13.11
N ASP A 145 -32.39 -2.95 13.49
CA ASP A 145 -33.01 -3.03 14.82
C ASP A 145 -31.97 -3.34 15.90
N GLY A 146 -30.95 -4.14 15.58
CA GLY A 146 -29.75 -4.29 16.40
C GLY A 146 -29.01 -2.96 16.64
N ILE A 147 -28.80 -2.16 15.59
CA ILE A 147 -28.18 -0.83 15.67
C ILE A 147 -29.03 0.13 16.52
N VAL A 148 -30.36 0.15 16.33
CA VAL A 148 -31.29 0.95 17.15
C VAL A 148 -31.22 0.54 18.62
N ARG A 149 -31.18 -0.76 18.91
CA ARG A 149 -31.03 -1.28 20.29
C ARG A 149 -29.72 -0.80 20.93
N VAL A 150 -28.61 -0.91 20.20
CA VAL A 150 -27.29 -0.44 20.65
C VAL A 150 -27.31 1.05 20.93
N LYS A 151 -27.82 1.86 19.98
CA LYS A 151 -27.88 3.31 20.12
C LYS A 151 -28.65 3.74 21.35
N ARG A 152 -29.81 3.13 21.61
CA ARG A 152 -30.59 3.37 22.84
C ARG A 152 -29.79 3.06 24.11
N ARG A 153 -29.06 1.94 24.16
CA ARG A 153 -28.22 1.61 25.33
C ARG A 153 -27.07 2.58 25.52
N LEU A 154 -26.43 3.04 24.44
CA LEU A 154 -25.37 4.04 24.50
C LEU A 154 -25.91 5.40 24.96
N ASP A 155 -27.07 5.83 24.47
CA ASP A 155 -27.68 7.11 24.87
C ASP A 155 -28.06 7.17 26.36
N GLU A 156 -28.30 6.02 27.01
CA GLU A 156 -28.54 5.91 28.45
C GLU A 156 -27.24 5.79 29.28
N ALA A 157 -26.17 5.21 28.71
CA ALA A 157 -25.02 4.72 29.47
C ALA A 157 -23.67 5.35 29.07
N PHE A 158 -23.64 6.26 28.09
CA PHE A 158 -22.44 6.92 27.60
C PHE A 158 -22.60 8.45 27.63
N PHE A 159 -21.58 9.17 28.11
CA PHE A 159 -21.67 10.60 28.38
C PHE A 159 -21.86 11.49 27.14
N VAL A 160 -21.36 11.03 25.97
CA VAL A 160 -21.50 11.76 24.71
C VAL A 160 -22.95 11.72 24.23
N LYS A 161 -23.55 12.90 24.10
CA LYS A 161 -24.98 13.04 23.78
C LYS A 161 -25.34 12.46 22.41
N ALA A 162 -26.59 11.99 22.31
CA ALA A 162 -27.12 11.21 21.20
C ALA A 162 -26.88 11.76 19.77
N ALA A 163 -26.83 13.09 19.60
CA ALA A 163 -26.58 13.73 18.31
C ALA A 163 -25.10 13.67 17.87
N ASN A 164 -24.18 13.52 18.83
CA ASN A 164 -22.72 13.56 18.62
C ASN A 164 -22.09 12.16 18.58
N LEU A 165 -22.91 11.10 18.64
CA LEU A 165 -22.46 9.71 18.58
C LEU A 165 -23.07 8.98 17.36
N PRO A 166 -22.65 9.31 16.13
CA PRO A 166 -23.09 8.64 14.91
C PRO A 166 -22.64 7.17 14.85
N PHE A 167 -23.42 6.37 14.13
CA PHE A 167 -23.01 5.05 13.67
C PHE A 167 -22.01 5.19 12.51
N ARG A 168 -20.82 4.59 12.65
CA ARG A 168 -19.81 4.53 11.61
C ARG A 168 -19.71 3.07 11.13
N PRO A 169 -20.21 2.74 9.92
CA PRO A 169 -20.12 1.37 9.38
C PRO A 169 -18.67 1.03 9.05
N ASP A 170 -18.25 -0.20 9.35
CA ASP A 170 -16.89 -0.66 9.05
C ASP A 170 -16.84 -1.67 7.89
N SER A 171 -17.97 -2.20 7.39
CA SER A 171 -17.99 -3.13 6.24
C SER A 171 -19.02 -2.80 5.14
N PRO A 172 -18.83 -3.30 3.90
CA PRO A 172 -19.75 -3.03 2.77
C PRO A 172 -21.18 -3.52 3.00
N MET A 173 -21.35 -4.49 3.90
CA MET A 173 -22.64 -4.98 4.35
C MET A 173 -23.32 -3.95 5.27
N GLN A 174 -22.59 -3.39 6.23
CA GLN A 174 -23.09 -2.41 7.19
C GLN A 174 -23.41 -1.06 6.52
N GLU A 175 -22.66 -0.65 5.50
CA GLU A 175 -22.97 0.56 4.70
C GLU A 175 -24.36 0.50 4.05
N LYS A 176 -24.85 -0.67 3.64
CA LYS A 176 -26.21 -0.80 3.06
C LYS A 176 -27.31 -0.41 4.04
N LEU A 177 -27.02 -0.46 5.34
CA LEU A 177 -27.94 -0.06 6.41
C LEU A 177 -28.02 1.46 6.58
N HIS A 178 -27.05 2.22 6.06
CA HIS A 178 -26.89 3.67 6.27
C HIS A 178 -28.17 4.48 6.04
N LYS A 179 -28.88 4.23 4.92
CA LYS A 179 -30.15 4.91 4.62
C LYS A 179 -31.27 4.55 5.62
N ALA A 180 -31.36 3.30 6.03
CA ALA A 180 -32.36 2.82 6.97
C ALA A 180 -32.07 3.28 8.41
N VAL A 181 -30.80 3.31 8.82
CA VAL A 181 -30.32 3.82 10.11
C VAL A 181 -30.59 5.33 10.23
N ARG A 182 -30.28 6.12 9.18
CA ARG A 182 -30.66 7.55 9.12
C ARG A 182 -32.17 7.75 9.21
N ALA A 183 -32.98 6.90 8.56
CA ALA A 183 -34.44 6.95 8.65
C ALA A 183 -34.99 6.61 10.05
N LYS A 184 -34.19 6.00 10.95
CA LYS A 184 -34.50 5.82 12.37
C LYS A 184 -34.01 6.97 13.26
N GLY A 185 -33.54 8.08 12.67
CA GLY A 185 -33.05 9.26 13.40
C GLY A 185 -31.62 9.14 13.93
N ILE A 186 -30.87 8.11 13.52
CA ILE A 186 -29.49 7.88 13.97
C ILE A 186 -28.53 8.50 12.96
N GLY A 187 -27.69 9.45 13.41
CA GLY A 187 -26.64 10.03 12.59
C GLY A 187 -25.62 8.99 12.14
N THR A 188 -24.98 9.21 10.99
CA THR A 188 -23.95 8.32 10.46
C THR A 188 -22.82 9.11 9.80
N VAL A 189 -21.59 8.62 9.92
CA VAL A 189 -20.36 9.25 9.42
C VAL A 189 -19.51 8.23 8.67
N SER A 190 -18.79 8.65 7.63
CA SER A 190 -17.84 7.83 6.87
C SER A 190 -16.40 8.09 7.32
N ASN A 191 -15.47 7.17 7.02
CA ASN A 191 -14.06 7.36 7.30
C ASN A 191 -13.47 8.54 6.49
N ASP A 192 -13.86 8.69 5.22
CA ASP A 192 -13.40 9.78 4.34
C ASP A 192 -13.77 11.19 4.83
N GLU A 193 -14.91 11.35 5.52
CA GLU A 193 -15.33 12.62 6.13
C GLU A 193 -14.46 13.03 7.33
N LEU A 194 -13.82 12.07 8.01
CA LEU A 194 -13.01 12.32 9.21
C LEU A 194 -11.57 12.75 8.85
N TYR A 195 -11.00 12.26 7.75
CA TYR A 195 -9.59 12.56 7.41
C TYR A 195 -9.36 13.95 6.79
N LYS A 196 -10.38 14.62 6.23
CA LYS A 196 -10.19 15.85 5.43
C LYS A 196 -10.04 17.16 6.24
N THR A 197 -10.23 17.16 7.56
CA THR A 197 -10.37 18.40 8.37
C THR A 197 -9.15 18.83 9.20
N ALA A 198 -8.13 17.99 9.40
CA ALA A 198 -6.98 18.27 10.27
C ALA A 198 -6.15 19.53 9.88
N PRO A 199 -5.42 20.17 10.82
CA PRO A 199 -4.54 21.31 10.54
C PRO A 199 -3.07 20.92 10.24
N TYR A 200 -2.64 19.76 10.74
CA TYR A 200 -1.32 19.13 10.55
C TYR A 200 -1.52 17.61 10.41
N GLN A 201 -0.66 16.94 9.63
CA GLN A 201 -0.57 15.48 9.60
C GLN A 201 0.85 15.05 9.21
N ALA A 202 1.50 14.27 10.08
CA ALA A 202 2.73 13.56 9.72
C ALA A 202 2.38 12.37 8.81
N PHE A 203 3.07 12.24 7.68
CA PHE A 203 2.92 11.09 6.77
C PHE A 203 4.09 10.12 6.88
N ASN A 204 5.31 10.65 6.99
CA ASN A 204 6.49 9.89 7.36
C ASN A 204 7.36 10.71 8.32
N ARG A 205 7.72 10.13 9.47
CA ARG A 205 8.58 10.78 10.47
C ARG A 205 10.04 10.70 10.06
N GLY A 206 10.87 11.59 10.62
CA GLY A 206 12.31 11.53 10.46
C GLY A 206 12.96 12.90 10.36
N THR A 207 14.26 12.90 10.07
CA THR A 207 15.05 14.12 9.90
C THR A 207 15.92 14.02 8.64
N ALA A 208 15.88 15.06 7.81
CA ALA A 208 16.71 15.20 6.62
C ALA A 208 17.54 16.48 6.65
N THR A 209 18.63 16.48 5.88
CA THR A 209 19.43 17.67 5.58
C THR A 209 19.44 17.84 4.06
N GLY A 210 19.20 19.04 3.56
CA GLY A 210 19.04 19.29 2.13
C GLY A 210 18.80 20.76 1.81
N THR A 211 18.66 21.12 0.53
CA THR A 211 18.39 22.51 0.11
C THR A 211 16.89 22.77 0.08
N LEU A 212 16.39 23.75 0.82
CA LEU A 212 14.96 24.09 0.76
C LEU A 212 14.59 24.67 -0.61
N ARG A 213 13.52 24.18 -1.22
CA ARG A 213 12.93 24.67 -2.48
C ARG A 213 11.46 24.98 -2.29
N VAL A 214 11.09 26.26 -2.35
CA VAL A 214 9.71 26.71 -2.21
C VAL A 214 9.03 26.79 -3.57
N VAL A 215 8.14 25.85 -3.87
CA VAL A 215 7.41 25.81 -5.13
C VAL A 215 6.27 26.81 -5.09
N ARG A 216 6.20 27.72 -6.07
CA ARG A 216 5.14 28.74 -6.15
C ARG A 216 3.82 28.10 -6.63
N PRO A 217 2.64 28.58 -6.16
CA PRO A 217 1.36 28.17 -6.73
C PRO A 217 1.29 28.48 -8.23
N GLY A 218 0.61 27.63 -9.00
CA GLY A 218 0.51 27.73 -10.46
C GLY A 218 1.78 27.34 -11.24
N THR A 219 2.78 26.73 -10.59
CA THR A 219 3.98 26.23 -11.30
C THR A 219 3.62 24.96 -12.07
N ALA A 220 3.77 24.96 -13.40
CA ALA A 220 3.46 23.79 -14.22
C ALA A 220 4.37 22.60 -13.86
N TYR A 221 3.80 21.40 -13.71
CA TYR A 221 4.55 20.18 -13.35
C TYR A 221 5.72 19.91 -14.32
N GLU A 222 5.50 20.16 -15.60
CA GLU A 222 6.45 19.99 -16.70
C GLU A 222 7.65 20.93 -16.57
N SER A 223 7.54 22.03 -15.82
CA SER A 223 8.65 22.95 -15.55
C SER A 223 9.51 22.53 -14.35
N LEU A 224 8.98 21.71 -13.43
CA LEU A 224 9.69 21.32 -12.21
C LEU A 224 10.90 20.43 -12.49
N ALA A 225 12.02 20.75 -11.83
CA ALA A 225 13.20 19.91 -11.75
C ALA A 225 13.80 20.06 -10.35
N PHE A 226 13.80 18.97 -9.58
CA PHE A 226 14.40 18.91 -8.25
C PHE A 226 15.63 18.01 -8.30
N ASP A 227 16.65 18.34 -7.51
CA ASP A 227 17.71 17.38 -7.22
C ASP A 227 17.28 16.48 -6.05
N ARG A 228 17.78 15.24 -6.03
CA ARG A 228 17.50 14.26 -4.97
C ARG A 228 17.86 14.70 -3.55
N HIS A 229 18.59 15.79 -3.38
CA HIS A 229 18.90 16.39 -2.08
C HIS A 229 18.14 17.70 -1.76
N ASP A 230 17.18 18.12 -2.60
CA ASP A 230 16.29 19.23 -2.27
C ASP A 230 15.25 18.78 -1.21
N ILE A 231 14.82 19.68 -0.34
CA ILE A 231 13.65 19.53 0.53
C ILE A 231 12.58 20.46 -0.06
N VAL A 232 11.44 19.92 -0.48
CA VAL A 232 10.44 20.71 -1.22
C VAL A 232 9.30 21.19 -0.34
N LEU A 233 8.95 22.47 -0.46
CA LEU A 233 7.71 23.03 0.09
C LEU A 233 6.70 23.14 -1.06
N LEU A 234 5.69 22.26 -1.05
CA LEU A 234 4.66 22.17 -2.08
C LEU A 234 3.39 22.88 -1.62
N GLN A 235 2.97 23.91 -2.38
CA GLN A 235 1.77 24.68 -2.06
C GLN A 235 0.49 24.15 -2.71
N GLU A 236 0.63 23.21 -3.63
CA GLU A 236 -0.44 22.59 -4.41
C GLU A 236 -0.13 21.09 -4.57
N SER A 237 -1.14 20.32 -4.98
CA SER A 237 -0.96 18.89 -5.26
C SER A 237 -0.35 18.68 -6.65
N TYR A 238 0.78 17.98 -6.70
CA TYR A 238 1.43 17.57 -7.94
C TYR A 238 1.11 16.10 -8.27
N PRO A 239 0.97 15.76 -9.57
CA PRO A 239 0.60 14.40 -9.94
C PRO A 239 1.70 13.39 -9.59
N ASP A 240 2.96 13.77 -9.76
CA ASP A 240 4.13 12.98 -9.38
C ASP A 240 5.26 13.89 -8.89
N ILE A 241 6.32 13.32 -8.32
CA ILE A 241 7.56 14.02 -7.99
C ILE A 241 8.77 13.12 -8.24
N THR A 242 9.89 13.71 -8.65
CA THR A 242 11.20 13.06 -8.63
C THR A 242 11.65 12.82 -7.17
N PRO A 243 12.60 11.91 -6.93
CA PRO A 243 13.26 11.79 -5.63
C PRO A 243 13.76 13.14 -5.10
N VAL A 244 13.62 13.32 -3.79
CA VAL A 244 13.96 14.51 -2.99
C VAL A 244 14.34 14.04 -1.58
N ALA A 245 14.95 14.89 -0.76
CA ALA A 245 15.33 14.58 0.62
C ALA A 245 14.23 14.80 1.67
N GLY A 246 13.14 15.50 1.32
CA GLY A 246 12.01 15.74 2.21
C GLY A 246 10.85 16.47 1.51
N ILE A 247 9.62 16.25 1.98
CA ILE A 247 8.40 16.88 1.42
C ILE A 247 7.59 17.56 2.53
N LEU A 248 7.25 18.84 2.34
CA LEU A 248 6.37 19.59 3.22
C LEU A 248 5.24 20.24 2.39
N ALA A 249 4.00 19.79 2.57
CA ALA A 249 2.87 20.24 1.77
C ALA A 249 1.91 21.16 2.54
N THR A 250 1.40 22.24 1.94
CA THR A 250 0.31 23.04 2.56
C THR A 250 -1.09 22.51 2.24
N THR A 251 -1.23 21.70 1.18
CA THR A 251 -2.47 21.02 0.80
C THR A 251 -2.41 19.55 1.21
N PHE A 252 -3.39 19.10 2.00
CA PHE A 252 -3.46 17.70 2.42
C PHE A 252 -3.82 16.77 1.27
N SER A 253 -3.05 15.68 1.16
CA SER A 253 -3.35 14.52 0.35
C SER A 253 -3.68 13.34 1.27
N THR A 254 -4.35 12.31 0.78
CA THR A 254 -4.56 11.08 1.57
C THR A 254 -3.22 10.42 1.93
N PRO A 255 -3.10 9.69 3.07
CA PRO A 255 -1.86 9.00 3.44
C PRO A 255 -1.34 8.03 2.37
N LEU A 256 -2.23 7.39 1.61
CA LEU A 256 -1.89 6.53 0.48
C LEU A 256 -1.83 7.25 -0.88
N SER A 257 -1.74 8.58 -0.90
CA SER A 257 -1.45 9.30 -2.15
C SER A 257 -0.07 8.90 -2.69
N HIS A 258 0.09 8.89 -4.01
CA HIS A 258 1.31 8.42 -4.68
C HIS A 258 2.58 9.13 -4.19
N VAL A 259 2.50 10.45 -3.92
CA VAL A 259 3.61 11.25 -3.36
C VAL A 259 3.94 10.80 -1.94
N ASN A 260 2.94 10.55 -1.09
CA ASN A 260 3.16 10.08 0.29
C ASN A 260 3.74 8.66 0.33
N LEU A 261 3.26 7.77 -0.54
CA LEU A 261 3.80 6.41 -0.70
C LEU A 261 5.25 6.42 -1.19
N ARG A 262 5.61 7.29 -2.13
CA ARG A 262 7.00 7.47 -2.58
C ARG A 262 7.89 8.02 -1.46
N ALA A 263 7.43 9.03 -0.74
CA ALA A 263 8.18 9.60 0.38
C ALA A 263 8.47 8.56 1.49
N ALA A 264 7.49 7.71 1.80
CA ALA A 264 7.70 6.56 2.67
C ALA A 264 8.71 5.58 2.06
N ALA A 265 8.56 5.18 0.79
CA ALA A 265 9.47 4.24 0.12
C ALA A 265 10.93 4.73 0.04
N TRP A 266 11.15 6.04 -0.07
CA TRP A 266 12.48 6.67 -0.01
C TRP A 266 13.01 6.86 1.42
N GLY A 267 12.18 6.65 2.46
CA GLY A 267 12.55 6.83 3.86
C GLY A 267 12.79 8.30 4.25
N ILE A 268 12.09 9.23 3.60
CA ILE A 268 12.28 10.68 3.80
C ILE A 268 11.18 11.27 4.70
N PRO A 269 11.47 12.32 5.50
CA PRO A 269 10.46 13.05 6.24
C PRO A 269 9.41 13.66 5.31
N ASN A 270 8.15 13.48 5.67
CA ASN A 270 7.00 13.95 4.91
C ASN A 270 5.84 14.37 5.82
N ALA A 271 5.37 15.61 5.67
CA ALA A 271 4.22 16.11 6.43
C ALA A 271 3.37 17.09 5.63
N GLY A 272 2.09 17.18 6.01
CA GLY A 272 1.22 18.29 5.64
C GLY A 272 1.11 19.30 6.79
N ASP A 273 1.36 20.58 6.52
CA ASP A 273 1.14 21.71 7.42
C ASP A 273 0.58 22.89 6.64
N LYS A 274 -0.70 23.23 6.90
CA LYS A 274 -1.40 24.38 6.26
C LYS A 274 -0.69 25.72 6.46
N GLN A 275 0.21 25.84 7.44
CA GLN A 275 0.95 27.07 7.76
C GLN A 275 2.39 27.07 7.23
N ALA A 276 2.90 25.98 6.64
CA ALA A 276 4.31 25.83 6.26
C ALA A 276 4.85 27.01 5.43
N GLN A 277 4.08 27.49 4.44
CA GLN A 277 4.49 28.62 3.60
C GLN A 277 4.79 29.88 4.42
N ARG A 278 3.94 30.21 5.41
CA ARG A 278 4.15 31.38 6.27
C ARG A 278 5.35 31.22 7.20
N LYS A 279 5.64 30.00 7.64
CA LYS A 279 6.73 29.68 8.56
C LYS A 279 8.10 29.68 7.88
N TYR A 280 8.21 29.12 6.67
CA TYR A 280 9.50 28.70 6.11
C TYR A 280 9.89 29.33 4.76
N ALA A 281 9.02 30.12 4.11
CA ALA A 281 9.34 30.70 2.79
C ALA A 281 10.61 31.56 2.76
N ALA A 282 10.99 32.18 3.87
CA ALA A 282 12.22 32.98 3.98
C ALA A 282 13.53 32.15 3.94
N LEU A 283 13.43 30.82 4.01
CA LEU A 283 14.58 29.90 3.99
C LEU A 283 14.85 29.31 2.59
N ASP A 284 14.13 29.75 1.55
CA ASP A 284 14.28 29.24 0.18
C ASP A 284 15.74 29.34 -0.34
N GLY A 285 16.20 28.28 -0.99
CA GLY A 285 17.57 28.13 -1.48
C GLY A 285 18.66 27.97 -0.40
N LYS A 286 18.31 27.87 0.89
CA LYS A 286 19.27 27.59 1.97
C LYS A 286 19.39 26.09 2.22
N VAL A 287 20.56 25.65 2.71
CA VAL A 287 20.69 24.29 3.26
C VAL A 287 20.07 24.27 4.66
N VAL A 288 19.10 23.39 4.85
CA VAL A 288 18.27 23.29 6.04
C VAL A 288 18.32 21.88 6.65
N VAL A 289 17.98 21.80 7.93
CA VAL A 289 17.55 20.56 8.59
C VAL A 289 16.03 20.60 8.69
N TYR A 290 15.37 19.53 8.25
CA TYR A 290 13.93 19.34 8.29
C TYR A 290 13.60 18.13 9.14
N THR A 291 12.77 18.29 10.18
CA THR A 291 12.33 17.24 11.09
C THR A 291 10.82 17.13 11.09
N VAL A 292 10.30 15.90 11.11
CA VAL A 292 8.86 15.56 11.15
C VAL A 292 8.58 14.63 12.33
N GLU A 293 7.67 15.07 13.20
CA GLU A 293 7.17 14.34 14.37
C GLU A 293 5.63 14.24 14.33
N ASP A 294 5.04 13.41 15.20
CA ASP A 294 3.59 13.18 15.21
C ASP A 294 2.74 14.43 15.51
N ARG A 295 3.32 15.42 16.22
CA ARG A 295 2.63 16.65 16.64
C ARG A 295 3.05 17.91 15.88
N GLY A 296 4.07 17.84 15.02
CA GLY A 296 4.53 18.99 14.26
C GLY A 296 5.77 18.70 13.41
N ALA A 297 6.15 19.69 12.61
CA ALA A 297 7.34 19.66 11.79
C ALA A 297 8.14 20.97 11.94
N GLU A 298 9.45 20.91 11.81
CA GLU A 298 10.37 22.05 11.93
C GLU A 298 11.35 22.09 10.75
N VAL A 299 11.58 23.28 10.19
CA VAL A 299 12.64 23.55 9.21
C VAL A 299 13.52 24.68 9.74
N ARG A 300 14.83 24.43 9.87
CA ARG A 300 15.83 25.42 10.32
C ARG A 300 17.08 25.39 9.44
N ILE A 301 17.87 26.47 9.44
CA ILE A 301 19.16 26.50 8.73
C ILE A 301 20.11 25.44 9.33
N ALA A 302 20.83 24.73 8.46
CA ALA A 302 21.84 23.75 8.86
C ALA A 302 23.16 24.44 9.29
N THR A 303 23.77 23.94 10.35
CA THR A 303 25.10 24.40 10.79
C THR A 303 26.22 23.89 9.85
N PRO A 304 27.40 24.54 9.79
CA PRO A 304 28.50 24.08 8.94
C PRO A 304 28.94 22.64 9.20
N ALA A 305 28.86 22.18 10.45
CA ALA A 305 29.13 20.79 10.83
C ALA A 305 28.09 19.82 10.24
N GLU A 306 26.79 20.15 10.35
CA GLU A 306 25.70 19.35 9.76
C GLU A 306 25.81 19.27 8.24
N VAL A 307 26.16 20.37 7.57
CA VAL A 307 26.40 20.41 6.11
C VAL A 307 27.59 19.51 5.72
N THR A 308 28.66 19.50 6.52
CA THR A 308 29.85 18.67 6.26
C THR A 308 29.53 17.18 6.43
N ALA A 309 28.88 16.82 7.55
CA ALA A 309 28.44 15.45 7.80
C ALA A 309 27.38 14.96 6.80
N TRP A 310 26.53 15.85 6.29
CA TRP A 310 25.59 15.54 5.22
C TRP A 310 26.30 15.19 3.90
N LYS A 311 27.30 15.97 3.47
CA LYS A 311 28.10 15.66 2.26
C LYS A 311 28.82 14.31 2.37
N GLN A 312 29.47 14.05 3.51
CA GLN A 312 30.14 12.76 3.75
C GLN A 312 29.16 11.56 3.73
N ARG A 313 27.93 11.73 4.24
CA ARG A 313 26.87 10.69 4.15
C ARG A 313 26.44 10.40 2.71
N ILE A 314 26.42 11.40 1.83
CA ILE A 314 26.11 11.22 0.40
C ILE A 314 27.24 10.41 -0.27
N GLU A 315 28.49 10.78 -0.05
CA GLU A 315 29.66 10.11 -0.65
C GLU A 315 29.81 8.65 -0.21
N THR A 316 29.44 8.34 1.04
CA THR A 316 29.54 7.00 1.64
C THR A 316 28.25 6.17 1.55
N ALA A 317 27.21 6.67 0.87
CA ALA A 317 25.93 5.99 0.76
C ALA A 317 26.06 4.60 0.10
N ARG A 318 25.32 3.62 0.66
CA ARG A 318 25.32 2.23 0.16
C ARG A 318 24.77 2.17 -1.26
N LYS A 319 25.57 1.64 -2.18
CA LYS A 319 25.17 1.40 -3.58
C LYS A 319 24.41 0.08 -3.70
N VAL A 320 23.30 0.09 -4.43
CA VAL A 320 22.58 -1.13 -4.82
C VAL A 320 23.33 -1.80 -5.97
N VAL A 321 23.62 -3.09 -5.83
CA VAL A 321 24.32 -3.90 -6.82
C VAL A 321 23.30 -4.54 -7.76
N LEU A 322 23.48 -4.36 -9.07
CA LEU A 322 22.64 -4.98 -10.08
C LEU A 322 23.05 -6.46 -10.30
N PRO A 323 22.09 -7.35 -10.61
CA PRO A 323 22.42 -8.68 -11.12
C PRO A 323 23.09 -8.58 -12.50
N ALA A 324 24.08 -9.43 -12.76
CA ALA A 324 24.75 -9.50 -14.05
C ALA A 324 23.75 -9.82 -15.17
N ALA A 325 23.63 -8.93 -16.15
CA ALA A 325 22.74 -9.10 -17.29
C ALA A 325 23.36 -10.02 -18.35
N ASN A 326 22.58 -11.01 -18.81
CA ASN A 326 22.89 -11.81 -19.98
C ASN A 326 22.44 -11.05 -21.24
N LEU A 327 23.41 -10.49 -21.96
CA LEU A 327 23.18 -9.69 -23.15
C LEU A 327 23.22 -10.51 -24.45
N ASP A 328 23.59 -11.79 -24.37
CA ASP A 328 23.83 -12.67 -25.52
C ASP A 328 22.66 -13.61 -25.84
N ASN A 329 21.57 -13.54 -25.06
CA ASN A 329 20.38 -14.38 -25.22
C ASN A 329 19.32 -13.70 -26.13
N PRO A 330 19.11 -14.16 -27.39
CA PRO A 330 18.09 -13.61 -28.29
C PRO A 330 16.72 -14.30 -28.15
N ARG A 331 16.52 -15.22 -27.19
CA ARG A 331 15.30 -16.05 -27.12
C ARG A 331 14.07 -15.19 -26.78
N LEU A 332 13.05 -15.20 -27.65
CA LEU A 332 11.71 -14.72 -27.30
C LEU A 332 10.92 -15.83 -26.60
N ALA A 333 10.75 -15.74 -25.28
CA ALA A 333 10.16 -16.78 -24.45
C ALA A 333 8.74 -16.43 -23.98
N MET A 334 7.79 -17.35 -24.15
CA MET A 334 6.46 -17.24 -23.52
C MET A 334 6.61 -17.24 -22.00
N LEU A 335 5.70 -16.59 -21.26
CA LEU A 335 5.68 -16.62 -19.79
C LEU A 335 5.67 -18.05 -19.21
N THR A 336 5.02 -18.99 -19.90
CA THR A 336 5.04 -20.44 -19.60
C THR A 336 6.43 -21.12 -19.74
N ARG A 337 7.47 -20.38 -20.13
CA ARG A 337 8.86 -20.84 -20.32
C ARG A 337 9.90 -19.83 -19.81
N ILE A 338 9.49 -19.00 -18.85
CA ILE A 338 10.33 -18.05 -18.11
C ILE A 338 10.24 -18.42 -16.62
N ARG A 339 11.37 -18.42 -15.94
CA ARG A 339 11.51 -18.70 -14.50
C ARG A 339 12.18 -17.52 -13.78
N ALA A 340 12.11 -17.47 -12.46
CA ALA A 340 12.74 -16.43 -11.64
C ALA A 340 14.24 -16.21 -11.98
N LYS A 341 15.00 -17.28 -12.24
CA LYS A 341 16.41 -17.21 -12.65
C LYS A 341 16.66 -16.49 -13.99
N ASP A 342 15.65 -16.38 -14.85
CA ASP A 342 15.75 -15.72 -16.16
C ASP A 342 15.66 -14.18 -16.03
N VAL A 343 15.56 -13.63 -14.80
CA VAL A 343 15.70 -12.19 -14.48
C VAL A 343 16.92 -11.55 -15.14
N THR A 344 18.02 -12.31 -15.28
CA THR A 344 19.26 -11.88 -15.96
C THR A 344 19.08 -11.61 -17.44
N SER A 345 18.02 -12.10 -18.09
CA SER A 345 17.71 -11.86 -19.51
C SER A 345 16.47 -10.99 -19.74
N TYR A 346 15.44 -11.12 -18.89
CA TYR A 346 14.13 -10.49 -19.11
C TYR A 346 13.71 -9.49 -18.01
N GLY A 347 14.54 -9.24 -17.00
CA GLY A 347 14.20 -8.36 -15.88
C GLY A 347 13.15 -8.93 -14.91
N THR A 348 12.94 -8.25 -13.79
CA THR A 348 12.28 -8.85 -12.62
C THR A 348 10.79 -9.09 -12.82
N LYS A 349 10.05 -8.13 -13.40
CA LYS A 349 8.59 -8.26 -13.64
C LYS A 349 8.23 -9.48 -14.50
N THR A 350 8.95 -9.66 -15.61
CA THR A 350 8.72 -10.81 -16.52
C THR A 350 9.11 -12.13 -15.85
N ALA A 351 10.21 -12.14 -15.09
CA ALA A 351 10.69 -13.33 -14.39
C ALA A 351 9.71 -13.78 -13.28
N ASN A 352 9.21 -12.85 -12.46
CA ASN A 352 8.24 -13.12 -11.40
C ASN A 352 6.91 -13.66 -11.96
N LEU A 353 6.37 -13.01 -13.00
CA LEU A 353 5.10 -13.44 -13.59
C LEU A 353 5.24 -14.76 -14.37
N GLY A 354 6.41 -15.01 -14.96
CA GLY A 354 6.78 -16.32 -15.51
C GLY A 354 6.81 -17.41 -14.43
N GLU A 355 7.46 -17.15 -13.29
CA GLU A 355 7.53 -18.10 -12.17
C GLU A 355 6.14 -18.55 -11.71
N ILE A 356 5.22 -17.61 -11.41
CA ILE A 356 3.84 -17.94 -11.03
C ILE A 356 3.14 -18.71 -12.16
N ARG A 357 3.30 -18.31 -13.43
CA ARG A 357 2.66 -19.00 -14.55
C ARG A 357 3.19 -20.42 -14.77
N THR A 358 4.44 -20.69 -14.42
CA THR A 358 5.02 -22.05 -14.49
C THR A 358 4.70 -22.94 -13.29
N ALA A 359 4.26 -22.38 -12.17
CA ALA A 359 3.87 -23.13 -10.98
C ALA A 359 2.54 -23.90 -11.14
N ASN A 360 1.79 -23.66 -12.21
CA ASN A 360 0.54 -24.37 -12.55
C ASN A 360 -0.53 -24.34 -11.42
N LEU A 361 -0.64 -23.19 -10.77
CA LEU A 361 -1.64 -22.87 -9.73
C LEU A 361 -2.98 -22.46 -10.38
N ASP A 362 -4.09 -22.48 -9.63
CA ASP A 362 -5.36 -21.93 -10.12
C ASP A 362 -5.40 -20.42 -9.94
N VAL A 363 -4.56 -19.76 -10.74
CA VAL A 363 -4.35 -18.32 -10.76
C VAL A 363 -4.31 -17.88 -12.23
N LYS A 364 -5.20 -16.97 -12.63
CA LYS A 364 -5.26 -16.51 -14.02
C LYS A 364 -4.20 -15.42 -14.25
N ILE A 365 -3.33 -15.65 -15.22
CA ILE A 365 -2.30 -14.72 -15.67
C ILE A 365 -2.48 -14.51 -17.17
N PRO A 366 -2.60 -13.28 -17.69
CA PRO A 366 -2.79 -13.05 -19.12
C PRO A 366 -1.59 -13.55 -19.93
N ASP A 367 -1.85 -14.19 -21.07
CA ASP A 367 -0.79 -14.73 -21.92
C ASP A 367 0.14 -13.64 -22.46
N GLY A 368 1.43 -13.96 -22.53
CA GLY A 368 2.47 -13.03 -22.95
C GLY A 368 3.82 -13.68 -23.15
N PHE A 369 4.79 -12.88 -23.59
CA PHE A 369 6.18 -13.29 -23.81
C PHE A 369 7.17 -12.17 -23.49
N GLY A 370 8.37 -12.55 -23.07
CA GLY A 370 9.50 -11.66 -22.83
C GLY A 370 10.36 -11.45 -24.08
N VAL A 371 10.80 -10.21 -24.27
CA VAL A 371 11.83 -9.76 -25.21
C VAL A 371 13.09 -9.42 -24.39
N PRO A 372 14.20 -10.14 -24.55
CA PRO A 372 15.36 -10.02 -23.68
C PRO A 372 16.24 -8.79 -23.96
N PHE A 373 17.11 -8.44 -23.00
CA PHE A 373 18.05 -7.31 -23.06
C PHE A 373 18.90 -7.24 -24.34
N PHE A 374 19.20 -8.38 -24.96
CA PHE A 374 19.88 -8.51 -26.26
C PHE A 374 19.35 -7.51 -27.31
N TYR A 375 18.02 -7.38 -27.45
CA TYR A 375 17.43 -6.53 -28.49
C TYR A 375 17.60 -5.03 -28.21
N TYR A 376 17.53 -4.63 -26.94
CA TYR A 376 17.79 -3.26 -26.49
C TYR A 376 19.24 -2.85 -26.79
N VAL A 377 20.20 -3.66 -26.34
CA VAL A 377 21.64 -3.38 -26.53
C VAL A 377 22.02 -3.38 -28.01
N ARG A 378 21.47 -4.30 -28.81
CA ARG A 378 21.64 -4.31 -30.26
C ARG A 378 21.11 -3.04 -30.91
N HIS A 379 19.91 -2.59 -30.54
CA HIS A 379 19.31 -1.38 -31.09
C HIS A 379 20.16 -0.14 -30.77
N LEU A 380 20.62 0.02 -29.51
CA LEU A 380 21.49 1.15 -29.16
C LEU A 380 22.79 1.16 -29.98
N ARG A 381 23.50 0.03 -30.04
CA ARG A 381 24.77 -0.09 -30.78
C ARG A 381 24.61 0.13 -32.28
N GLN A 382 23.53 -0.38 -32.89
CA GLN A 382 23.24 -0.24 -34.32
C GLN A 382 23.04 1.23 -34.73
N HIS A 383 22.60 2.09 -33.81
CA HIS A 383 22.36 3.52 -34.06
C HIS A 383 23.37 4.44 -33.34
N GLY A 384 24.42 3.89 -32.72
CA GLY A 384 25.44 4.67 -31.97
C GLY A 384 24.90 5.40 -30.73
N LEU A 385 23.71 5.02 -30.26
CA LEU A 385 23.02 5.66 -29.13
C LEU A 385 23.70 5.33 -27.79
N ASP A 386 24.42 4.20 -27.72
CA ASP A 386 25.30 3.84 -26.62
C ASP A 386 26.37 4.92 -26.37
N ARG A 387 26.97 5.47 -27.44
CA ARG A 387 27.95 6.58 -27.34
C ARG A 387 27.31 7.89 -26.91
N VAL A 388 26.07 8.17 -27.35
CA VAL A 388 25.31 9.37 -26.94
C VAL A 388 25.00 9.31 -25.44
N ILE A 389 24.55 8.15 -24.96
CA ILE A 389 24.32 7.87 -23.54
C ILE A 389 25.61 8.04 -22.73
N GLU A 390 26.72 7.44 -23.18
CA GLU A 390 28.00 7.52 -22.47
C GLU A 390 28.53 8.97 -22.36
N ALA A 391 28.33 9.78 -23.40
CA ALA A 391 28.69 11.20 -23.38
C ALA A 391 27.87 11.98 -22.32
N VAL A 392 26.56 11.73 -22.23
CA VAL A 392 25.69 12.35 -21.21
C VAL A 392 26.08 11.89 -19.79
N LEU A 393 26.38 10.60 -19.60
CA LEU A 393 26.79 10.02 -18.32
C LEU A 393 28.23 10.40 -17.89
N SER A 394 29.01 11.03 -18.76
CA SER A 394 30.38 11.49 -18.50
C SER A 394 30.49 13.00 -18.29
N ASP A 395 29.43 13.76 -18.58
CA ASP A 395 29.40 15.21 -18.39
C ASP A 395 29.33 15.56 -16.88
N PRO A 396 30.21 16.43 -16.34
CA PRO A 396 30.17 16.83 -14.94
C PRO A 396 28.84 17.45 -14.47
N ARG A 397 28.06 18.03 -15.40
CA ARG A 397 26.72 18.57 -15.12
C ARG A 397 25.72 17.48 -14.78
N PHE A 398 25.93 16.23 -15.21
CA PHE A 398 25.08 15.11 -14.85
C PHE A 398 24.99 14.98 -13.31
N GLY A 399 26.11 15.06 -12.60
CA GLY A 399 26.10 14.97 -11.14
C GLY A 399 25.49 16.18 -10.40
N SER A 400 25.44 17.36 -11.04
CA SER A 400 25.33 18.66 -10.36
C SER A 400 24.20 19.59 -10.82
N ASP A 401 23.61 19.37 -12.00
CA ASP A 401 22.54 20.21 -12.56
C ASP A 401 21.32 19.37 -12.97
N ALA A 402 20.25 19.44 -12.17
CA ALA A 402 18.99 18.74 -12.43
C ALA A 402 18.24 19.25 -13.68
N SER A 403 18.39 20.53 -14.03
CA SER A 403 17.73 21.11 -15.20
C SER A 403 18.43 20.68 -16.49
N TRP A 404 19.76 20.71 -16.50
CA TRP A 404 20.55 20.17 -17.60
C TRP A 404 20.33 18.65 -17.76
N ARG A 405 20.37 17.88 -16.66
CA ARG A 405 20.06 16.43 -16.70
C ARG A 405 18.72 16.15 -17.38
N LYS A 406 17.67 16.86 -16.99
CA LYS A 406 16.32 16.72 -17.54
C LYS A 406 16.30 16.92 -19.06
N GLN A 407 16.98 17.95 -19.57
CA GLN A 407 17.08 18.23 -21.00
C GLN A 407 17.89 17.16 -21.75
N ALA A 408 19.07 16.80 -21.23
CA ALA A 408 19.94 15.81 -21.86
C ALA A 408 19.30 14.42 -21.92
N LEU A 409 18.57 14.01 -20.88
CA LEU A 409 17.80 12.77 -20.86
C LEU A 409 16.63 12.78 -21.84
N GLU A 410 15.94 13.91 -22.01
CA GLU A 410 14.87 14.03 -23.00
C GLU A 410 15.41 13.92 -24.44
N GLU A 411 16.60 14.46 -24.71
CA GLU A 411 17.28 14.29 -25.99
C GLU A 411 17.66 12.81 -26.25
N VAL A 412 18.18 12.10 -25.24
CA VAL A 412 18.45 10.65 -25.31
C VAL A 412 17.17 9.86 -25.62
N ARG A 413 16.07 10.13 -24.90
CA ARG A 413 14.77 9.47 -25.12
C ARG A 413 14.27 9.72 -26.55
N THR A 414 14.33 10.97 -27.00
CA THR A 414 13.92 11.39 -28.35
C THR A 414 14.71 10.63 -29.42
N LYS A 415 16.04 10.51 -29.27
CA LYS A 415 16.89 9.78 -30.21
C LYS A 415 16.62 8.27 -30.23
N ILE A 416 16.31 7.65 -29.09
CA ILE A 416 15.92 6.23 -29.02
C ILE A 416 14.57 6.01 -29.72
N VAL A 417 13.59 6.89 -29.52
CA VAL A 417 12.27 6.78 -30.19
C VAL A 417 12.38 7.06 -31.70
N ALA A 418 13.21 8.01 -32.12
CA ALA A 418 13.40 8.35 -33.53
C ALA A 418 14.15 7.26 -34.33
N ALA A 419 15.01 6.47 -33.68
CA ALA A 419 15.75 5.40 -34.35
C ALA A 419 14.80 4.31 -34.90
N PRO A 420 14.96 3.85 -36.16
CA PRO A 420 14.09 2.82 -36.72
C PRO A 420 14.40 1.44 -36.11
N ILE A 421 13.38 0.72 -35.64
CA ILE A 421 13.54 -0.67 -35.21
C ILE A 421 13.88 -1.56 -36.41
N ASP A 422 14.80 -2.52 -36.23
CA ASP A 422 15.16 -3.50 -37.26
C ASP A 422 13.89 -4.24 -37.77
N PRO A 423 13.56 -4.14 -39.08
CA PRO A 423 12.35 -4.75 -39.63
C PRO A 423 12.22 -6.25 -39.34
N ARG A 424 13.34 -6.99 -39.33
CA ARG A 424 13.36 -8.43 -39.05
C ARG A 424 13.00 -8.73 -37.60
N VAL A 425 13.46 -7.88 -36.67
CA VAL A 425 13.08 -7.98 -35.25
C VAL A 425 11.59 -7.70 -35.10
N LEU A 426 11.09 -6.63 -35.73
CA LEU A 426 9.68 -6.25 -35.67
C LEU A 426 8.76 -7.33 -36.28
N ASP A 427 9.17 -7.97 -37.39
CA ASP A 427 8.42 -9.08 -37.99
C ASP A 427 8.31 -10.29 -37.07
N ILE A 428 9.39 -10.65 -36.37
CA ILE A 428 9.38 -11.78 -35.42
C ILE A 428 8.49 -11.45 -34.21
N LEU A 429 8.57 -10.22 -33.68
CA LEU A 429 7.72 -9.76 -32.58
C LEU A 429 6.24 -9.74 -32.99
N TYR A 430 5.91 -9.14 -34.14
CA TYR A 430 4.53 -9.05 -34.63
C TYR A 430 3.96 -10.42 -34.99
N LYS A 431 4.75 -11.32 -35.60
CA LYS A 431 4.35 -12.71 -35.83
C LYS A 431 4.05 -13.42 -34.51
N ARG A 432 4.82 -13.19 -33.45
CA ARG A 432 4.54 -13.77 -32.12
C ARG A 432 3.23 -13.25 -31.54
N VAL A 433 2.96 -11.94 -31.61
CA VAL A 433 1.67 -11.35 -31.19
C VAL A 433 0.50 -11.94 -31.99
N ARG A 434 0.61 -12.01 -33.32
CA ARG A 434 -0.46 -12.55 -34.18
C ARG A 434 -0.76 -14.02 -33.95
N VAL A 435 0.28 -14.85 -33.79
CA VAL A 435 0.14 -16.32 -33.72
C VAL A 435 -0.07 -16.82 -32.29
N ALA A 436 0.68 -16.31 -31.31
CA ALA A 436 0.63 -16.81 -29.94
C ALA A 436 -0.36 -16.05 -29.03
N LEU A 437 -0.70 -14.80 -29.36
CA LEU A 437 -1.59 -13.94 -28.57
C LEU A 437 -2.91 -13.60 -29.32
N GLY A 438 -3.20 -14.33 -30.40
CA GLY A 438 -4.43 -14.17 -31.20
C GLY A 438 -4.56 -12.86 -31.97
N GLY A 439 -3.54 -11.98 -31.95
CA GLY A 439 -3.58 -10.69 -32.64
C GLY A 439 -4.51 -9.63 -32.00
N LYS A 440 -4.97 -9.86 -30.76
CA LYS A 440 -5.63 -8.83 -29.93
C LYS A 440 -4.66 -7.68 -29.62
N GLY A 441 -5.18 -6.57 -29.11
CA GLY A 441 -4.36 -5.51 -28.54
C GLY A 441 -3.52 -6.01 -27.36
N VAL A 442 -2.27 -5.57 -27.30
CA VAL A 442 -1.30 -6.01 -26.29
C VAL A 442 -0.79 -4.84 -25.44
N PHE A 443 -0.52 -5.09 -24.16
CA PHE A 443 0.36 -4.24 -23.37
C PHE A 443 1.81 -4.51 -23.77
N VAL A 444 2.58 -3.44 -23.87
CA VAL A 444 4.05 -3.47 -24.01
C VAL A 444 4.60 -2.83 -22.74
N ARG A 445 5.17 -3.63 -21.84
CA ARG A 445 5.56 -3.24 -20.48
C ARG A 445 7.06 -3.33 -20.29
N SER A 446 7.64 -2.39 -19.53
CA SER A 446 9.03 -2.50 -19.07
C SER A 446 9.24 -3.73 -18.18
N SER A 447 10.44 -4.28 -18.23
CA SER A 447 10.94 -5.25 -17.27
C SER A 447 12.46 -5.13 -17.26
N THR A 448 13.03 -4.38 -16.31
CA THR A 448 14.45 -4.03 -16.31
C THR A 448 15.24 -4.90 -15.32
N ASN A 449 16.57 -4.88 -15.38
CA ASN A 449 17.42 -5.44 -14.33
C ASN A 449 17.61 -4.48 -13.12
N ALA A 450 17.04 -3.27 -13.20
CA ALA A 450 16.99 -2.27 -12.14
C ALA A 450 15.52 -2.01 -11.75
N GLU A 451 14.86 -3.06 -11.26
CA GLU A 451 13.52 -3.13 -10.66
C GLU A 451 13.50 -4.24 -9.60
N ASP A 452 12.75 -4.02 -8.51
CA ASP A 452 12.45 -4.99 -7.46
C ASP A 452 13.70 -5.68 -6.83
N LEU A 453 14.77 -4.90 -6.63
CA LEU A 453 16.05 -5.31 -6.05
C LEU A 453 16.09 -5.20 -4.51
N PRO A 454 17.03 -5.89 -3.83
CA PRO A 454 17.25 -5.73 -2.40
C PRO A 454 17.58 -4.27 -2.01
N GLY A 455 16.58 -3.57 -1.46
CA GLY A 455 16.69 -2.17 -1.05
C GLY A 455 16.35 -1.14 -2.13
N PHE A 456 15.79 -1.55 -3.28
CA PHE A 456 15.36 -0.63 -4.35
C PHE A 456 14.20 -1.25 -5.15
N ASN A 457 13.00 -0.67 -5.10
CA ASN A 457 11.84 -1.24 -5.80
C ASN A 457 11.71 -0.77 -7.27
N GLY A 458 12.05 0.47 -7.59
CA GLY A 458 11.88 1.02 -8.94
C GLY A 458 10.41 1.12 -9.42
N ALA A 459 9.46 1.28 -8.49
CA ALA A 459 8.03 1.31 -8.78
C ALA A 459 7.61 2.51 -9.64
N GLY A 460 6.97 2.25 -10.79
CA GLY A 460 6.44 3.30 -11.67
C GLY A 460 7.48 4.15 -12.40
N LEU A 461 8.76 3.78 -12.37
CA LEU A 461 9.84 4.55 -13.00
C LEU A 461 9.79 4.53 -14.53
N TYR A 462 9.38 3.39 -15.10
CA TYR A 462 9.45 3.08 -16.52
C TYR A 462 8.04 3.04 -17.13
N ASP A 463 7.95 3.12 -18.45
CA ASP A 463 6.68 3.29 -19.14
C ASP A 463 6.04 1.95 -19.55
N THR A 464 4.73 1.99 -19.75
CA THR A 464 3.93 0.88 -20.27
C THR A 464 2.98 1.44 -21.31
N VAL A 465 2.96 0.84 -22.51
CA VAL A 465 2.07 1.26 -23.60
C VAL A 465 0.89 0.29 -23.67
N PRO A 466 -0.35 0.75 -23.44
CA PRO A 466 -1.54 -0.10 -23.44
C PRO A 466 -2.12 -0.34 -24.83
N ASN A 467 -2.80 -1.48 -24.98
CA ASN A 467 -3.65 -1.81 -26.12
C ASN A 467 -3.03 -1.48 -27.49
N VAL A 468 -1.81 -1.94 -27.70
CA VAL A 468 -1.05 -1.73 -28.92
C VAL A 468 -1.58 -2.67 -30.00
N VAL A 469 -2.13 -2.09 -31.07
CA VAL A 469 -2.73 -2.81 -32.20
C VAL A 469 -1.96 -2.53 -33.48
N GLY A 470 -1.57 -3.58 -34.20
CA GLY A 470 -0.88 -3.48 -35.49
C GLY A 470 0.65 -3.40 -35.41
N ARG A 471 1.30 -3.66 -36.56
CA ARG A 471 2.76 -3.83 -36.64
C ARG A 471 3.54 -2.55 -36.37
N ALA A 472 3.11 -1.41 -36.93
CA ALA A 472 3.80 -0.13 -36.75
C ALA A 472 3.76 0.32 -35.28
N ALA A 473 2.56 0.32 -34.67
CA ALA A 473 2.38 0.69 -33.27
C ALA A 473 3.18 -0.22 -32.32
N LEU A 474 3.35 -1.51 -32.63
CA LEU A 474 4.21 -2.41 -31.85
C LEU A 474 5.69 -1.99 -31.90
N GLY A 475 6.17 -1.53 -33.04
CA GLY A 475 7.54 -1.01 -33.19
C GLY A 475 7.77 0.25 -32.36
N GLU A 476 6.83 1.21 -32.43
CA GLU A 476 6.89 2.43 -31.63
C GLU A 476 6.81 2.14 -30.13
N ALA A 477 5.85 1.32 -29.70
CA ALA A 477 5.67 0.97 -28.29
C ALA A 477 6.91 0.30 -27.66
N VAL A 478 7.60 -0.58 -28.40
CA VAL A 478 8.86 -1.19 -27.93
C VAL A 478 9.96 -0.14 -27.74
N LYS A 479 10.09 0.81 -28.68
CA LYS A 479 11.06 1.92 -28.56
C LYS A 479 10.71 2.88 -27.42
N THR A 480 9.42 3.19 -27.21
CA THR A 480 8.96 3.98 -26.06
C THR A 480 9.34 3.32 -24.74
N VAL A 481 9.12 2.01 -24.60
CA VAL A 481 9.52 1.27 -23.39
C VAL A 481 11.05 1.24 -23.21
N TRP A 482 11.83 1.07 -24.29
CA TRP A 482 13.29 1.18 -24.22
C TRP A 482 13.78 2.58 -23.83
N ALA A 483 13.20 3.64 -24.41
CA ALA A 483 13.49 5.02 -24.05
C ALA A 483 13.14 5.32 -22.58
N SER A 484 12.11 4.67 -22.02
CA SER A 484 11.68 4.88 -20.64
C SER A 484 12.74 4.54 -19.59
N LEU A 485 13.76 3.72 -19.93
CA LEU A 485 14.94 3.49 -19.08
C LEU A 485 15.67 4.81 -18.77
N TRP A 486 15.52 5.84 -19.60
CA TRP A 486 16.12 7.16 -19.48
C TRP A 486 15.13 8.25 -19.03
N ASN A 487 13.94 7.87 -18.56
CA ASN A 487 13.02 8.80 -17.89
C ASN A 487 13.76 9.50 -16.73
N LEU A 488 13.57 10.81 -16.56
CA LEU A 488 14.19 11.58 -15.47
C LEU A 488 13.94 10.91 -14.10
N ARG A 489 12.69 10.54 -13.80
CA ARG A 489 12.34 9.82 -12.56
C ARG A 489 13.14 8.53 -12.37
N ALA A 490 13.37 7.76 -13.44
CA ALA A 490 14.13 6.53 -13.39
C ALA A 490 15.63 6.75 -13.16
N VAL A 491 16.18 7.82 -13.74
CA VAL A 491 17.59 8.20 -13.57
C VAL A 491 17.85 8.80 -12.19
N GLU A 492 16.99 9.68 -11.68
CA GLU A 492 17.10 10.21 -10.31
C GLU A 492 17.01 9.10 -9.27
N GLU A 493 16.04 8.18 -9.37
CA GLU A 493 15.85 7.17 -8.32
C GLU A 493 17.01 6.16 -8.32
N ARG A 494 17.46 5.70 -9.49
CA ARG A 494 18.67 4.89 -9.57
C ARG A 494 19.91 5.63 -9.03
N SER A 495 20.00 6.94 -9.23
CA SER A 495 21.12 7.75 -8.69
C SER A 495 21.04 7.89 -7.16
N LEU A 496 19.84 8.04 -6.58
CA LEU A 496 19.62 8.05 -5.13
C LEU A 496 20.08 6.74 -4.46
N PHE A 497 19.84 5.61 -5.11
CA PHE A 497 20.25 4.28 -4.62
C PHE A 497 21.63 3.83 -5.12
N GLY A 498 22.40 4.73 -5.73
CA GLY A 498 23.79 4.50 -6.15
C GLY A 498 23.96 3.45 -7.26
N ILE A 499 22.91 3.19 -8.04
CA ILE A 499 22.91 2.26 -9.17
C ILE A 499 23.67 2.88 -10.36
N ASP A 500 24.60 2.13 -10.93
CA ASP A 500 25.32 2.52 -12.14
C ASP A 500 24.43 2.38 -13.38
N HIS A 501 24.05 3.52 -13.99
CA HIS A 501 23.23 3.58 -15.19
C HIS A 501 23.82 2.79 -16.37
N ARG A 502 25.15 2.65 -16.45
CA ARG A 502 25.84 1.90 -17.52
C ARG A 502 25.56 0.40 -17.49
N GLN A 503 25.12 -0.12 -16.35
CA GLN A 503 24.81 -1.54 -16.14
C GLN A 503 23.30 -1.82 -16.20
N THR A 504 22.49 -0.86 -16.66
CA THR A 504 21.03 -0.97 -16.71
C THR A 504 20.53 -1.29 -18.12
N TYR A 505 19.56 -2.21 -18.20
CA TYR A 505 19.06 -2.73 -19.47
C TYR A 505 17.53 -2.89 -19.43
N ALA A 506 16.87 -2.58 -20.54
CA ALA A 506 15.41 -2.66 -20.69
C ALA A 506 15.01 -3.91 -21.49
N ALA A 507 14.47 -4.92 -20.82
CA ALA A 507 13.70 -5.97 -21.46
C ALA A 507 12.23 -5.56 -21.48
N VAL A 508 11.43 -6.25 -22.31
CA VAL A 508 10.04 -5.87 -22.59
C VAL A 508 9.14 -7.09 -22.44
N MET A 509 8.08 -6.96 -21.66
CA MET A 509 7.00 -7.96 -21.59
C MET A 509 5.87 -7.54 -22.53
N ILE A 510 5.53 -8.40 -23.49
CA ILE A 510 4.41 -8.21 -24.40
C ILE A 510 3.30 -9.17 -23.98
N GLN A 511 2.14 -8.65 -23.57
CA GLN A 511 1.08 -9.39 -22.89
C GLN A 511 -0.30 -9.01 -23.45
N ILE A 512 -1.26 -9.93 -23.51
CA ILE A 512 -2.63 -9.63 -23.95
C ILE A 512 -3.28 -8.58 -23.05
N GLY A 513 -3.98 -7.61 -23.65
CA GLY A 513 -4.87 -6.71 -22.92
C GLY A 513 -6.11 -7.45 -22.39
N VAL A 514 -6.32 -7.40 -21.08
CA VAL A 514 -7.56 -7.82 -20.41
C VAL A 514 -8.52 -6.63 -20.38
N ASP A 515 -9.78 -6.84 -20.77
CA ASP A 515 -10.79 -5.77 -20.79
C ASP A 515 -11.30 -5.50 -19.36
N ALA A 516 -10.48 -4.77 -18.61
CA ALA A 516 -10.66 -4.62 -17.17
C ALA A 516 -11.85 -3.70 -16.86
N THR A 517 -12.86 -4.25 -16.18
CA THR A 517 -13.92 -3.46 -15.53
C THR A 517 -13.40 -2.74 -14.30
N ALA A 518 -12.39 -3.30 -13.61
CA ALA A 518 -11.71 -2.68 -12.49
C ALA A 518 -10.26 -3.17 -12.39
N ALA A 519 -9.42 -2.43 -11.69
CA ALA A 519 -8.03 -2.78 -11.47
C ALA A 519 -7.55 -2.29 -10.10
N GLY A 520 -6.52 -2.92 -9.56
CA GLY A 520 -6.08 -2.62 -8.21
C GLY A 520 -4.73 -3.20 -7.84
N VAL A 521 -4.40 -2.97 -6.57
CA VAL A 521 -3.21 -3.49 -5.90
C VAL A 521 -3.66 -4.20 -4.62
N LEU A 522 -3.09 -5.36 -4.34
CA LEU A 522 -3.17 -6.02 -3.04
C LEU A 522 -1.77 -6.09 -2.44
N VAL A 523 -1.66 -5.68 -1.18
CA VAL A 523 -0.46 -5.90 -0.36
C VAL A 523 -0.78 -6.93 0.72
N THR A 524 0.05 -7.97 0.84
CA THR A 524 -0.18 -9.09 1.79
C THR A 524 0.22 -8.75 3.23
N THR A 525 -0.12 -7.54 3.68
CA THR A 525 0.04 -7.06 5.06
C THR A 525 -0.89 -5.87 5.28
N ASN A 526 -1.24 -5.58 6.52
CA ASN A 526 -2.01 -4.42 6.90
C ASN A 526 -1.11 -3.17 6.93
N LEU A 527 -1.32 -2.24 6.01
CA LEU A 527 -0.53 -1.02 5.90
C LEU A 527 -0.85 0.02 6.99
N TYR A 528 -1.95 -0.15 7.71
CA TYR A 528 -2.43 0.77 8.76
C TYR A 528 -2.10 0.27 10.17
N ASP A 529 -2.00 -1.03 10.37
CA ASP A 529 -1.57 -1.66 11.62
C ASP A 529 -0.61 -2.82 11.32
N ARG A 530 0.70 -2.59 11.53
CA ARG A 530 1.73 -3.61 11.29
C ARG A 530 1.80 -4.70 12.38
N SER A 531 0.93 -4.66 13.40
CA SER A 531 0.78 -5.75 14.37
C SER A 531 -0.30 -6.77 13.97
N ASP A 532 -1.04 -6.48 12.90
CA ASP A 532 -1.99 -7.38 12.25
C ASP A 532 -1.30 -8.16 11.11
N ASP A 533 -0.84 -9.37 11.44
CA ASP A 533 -0.17 -10.29 10.50
C ASP A 533 -1.15 -10.97 9.51
N ASP A 534 -2.46 -10.96 9.78
CA ASP A 534 -3.49 -11.65 8.97
C ASP A 534 -4.27 -10.71 8.04
N GLY A 535 -4.10 -9.40 8.17
CA GLY A 535 -4.73 -8.38 7.34
C GLY A 535 -4.08 -8.18 5.97
N PHE A 536 -4.89 -8.13 4.91
CA PHE A 536 -4.47 -7.83 3.54
C PHE A 536 -5.00 -6.46 3.12
N THR A 537 -4.11 -5.54 2.71
CA THR A 537 -4.54 -4.21 2.22
C THR A 537 -4.88 -4.30 0.74
N ILE A 538 -6.10 -3.93 0.35
CA ILE A 538 -6.57 -4.04 -1.04
C ILE A 538 -7.12 -2.69 -1.50
N ASN A 539 -6.55 -2.16 -2.57
CA ASN A 539 -6.98 -0.93 -3.22
C ASN A 539 -7.51 -1.26 -4.62
N ALA A 540 -8.58 -0.60 -5.06
CA ALA A 540 -9.15 -0.77 -6.39
C ALA A 540 -9.72 0.54 -6.96
N LYS A 541 -9.88 0.55 -8.28
CA LYS A 541 -10.52 1.62 -9.04
C LYS A 541 -11.19 1.08 -10.31
N TRP A 542 -12.00 1.89 -10.97
CA TRP A 542 -12.73 1.46 -12.16
C TRP A 542 -11.84 1.46 -13.41
N GLY A 543 -12.13 0.53 -14.32
CA GLY A 543 -11.39 0.37 -15.58
C GLY A 543 -9.96 -0.16 -15.39
N LEU A 544 -9.07 0.28 -16.30
CA LEU A 544 -7.66 -0.10 -16.34
C LEU A 544 -6.85 0.53 -15.21
N GLY A 545 -5.82 -0.17 -14.72
CA GLY A 545 -4.96 0.26 -13.61
C GLY A 545 -4.17 1.57 -13.84
N MET A 546 -4.20 2.13 -15.03
CA MET A 546 -3.49 3.36 -15.42
C MET A 546 -4.21 4.63 -14.96
N ARG A 547 -3.48 5.74 -14.87
CA ARG A 547 -3.99 7.00 -14.32
C ARG A 547 -4.89 7.75 -15.32
N THR A 548 -6.05 8.20 -14.88
CA THR A 548 -6.86 9.23 -15.57
C THR A 548 -6.18 10.60 -15.49
N VAL A 549 -6.56 11.54 -16.35
CA VAL A 549 -5.89 12.84 -16.48
C VAL A 549 -6.23 13.79 -15.32
N GLU A 550 -7.33 13.54 -14.59
CA GLU A 550 -7.88 14.44 -13.58
C GLU A 550 -7.60 14.04 -12.12
N GLY A 551 -6.73 14.81 -11.45
CA GLY A 551 -6.85 15.11 -10.01
C GLY A 551 -6.60 13.97 -9.00
N GLN A 552 -6.72 14.33 -7.72
CA GLN A 552 -6.68 13.38 -6.60
C GLN A 552 -8.11 12.85 -6.33
N LYS A 553 -8.54 11.86 -7.12
CA LYS A 553 -9.72 11.05 -6.80
C LYS A 553 -9.31 9.93 -5.83
N VAL A 554 -10.18 9.61 -4.88
CA VAL A 554 -9.93 8.59 -3.85
C VAL A 554 -10.22 7.21 -4.46
N PRO A 555 -9.29 6.25 -4.45
CA PRO A 555 -9.58 4.87 -4.87
C PRO A 555 -10.39 4.16 -3.79
N GLU A 556 -11.10 3.08 -4.13
CA GLU A 556 -11.73 2.24 -3.11
C GLU A 556 -10.65 1.44 -2.36
N GLN A 557 -10.72 1.39 -1.03
CA GLN A 557 -9.71 0.74 -0.19
C GLN A 557 -10.36 -0.04 0.95
N ILE A 558 -9.89 -1.27 1.16
CA ILE A 558 -10.27 -2.12 2.29
C ILE A 558 -9.04 -2.78 2.92
N ILE A 559 -9.19 -3.23 4.17
CA ILE A 559 -8.41 -4.32 4.75
C ILE A 559 -9.30 -5.57 4.70
N PHE A 560 -8.73 -6.71 4.31
CA PHE A 560 -9.38 -8.01 4.39
C PHE A 560 -8.70 -8.85 5.47
N ASP A 561 -9.43 -9.18 6.54
CA ASP A 561 -9.00 -10.10 7.58
C ASP A 561 -9.10 -11.54 7.05
N ALA A 562 -7.96 -12.21 6.88
CA ALA A 562 -7.91 -13.55 6.33
C ALA A 562 -8.05 -14.69 7.36
N THR A 563 -8.17 -14.40 8.66
CA THR A 563 -8.57 -15.40 9.67
C THR A 563 -10.08 -15.50 9.81
N ASN A 564 -10.80 -14.41 9.60
CA ASN A 564 -12.25 -14.30 9.85
C ASN A 564 -13.08 -14.01 8.59
N ASP A 565 -12.45 -13.90 7.40
CA ASP A 565 -13.06 -13.50 6.12
C ASP A 565 -13.72 -12.10 6.14
N GLY A 566 -13.24 -11.20 7.01
CA GLY A 566 -13.80 -9.86 7.22
C GLY A 566 -13.36 -8.81 6.20
N THR A 567 -14.09 -7.69 6.10
CA THR A 567 -13.67 -6.51 5.32
C THR A 567 -13.85 -5.15 6.02
N LYS A 568 -12.74 -4.56 6.50
CA LYS A 568 -12.69 -3.17 6.96
C LYS A 568 -12.67 -2.20 5.78
N ILE A 569 -13.62 -1.28 5.69
CA ILE A 569 -13.57 -0.18 4.71
C ILE A 569 -12.63 0.90 5.21
N ILE A 570 -11.68 1.32 4.37
CA ILE A 570 -10.89 2.53 4.63
C ILE A 570 -11.46 3.72 3.86
N SER A 571 -11.75 3.55 2.57
CA SER A 571 -12.32 4.60 1.71
C SER A 571 -13.12 4.03 0.54
N ARG A 572 -13.98 4.86 -0.06
CA ARG A 572 -14.77 4.50 -1.25
C ARG A 572 -14.31 5.27 -2.49
N SER A 573 -14.47 4.65 -3.66
CA SER A 573 -14.14 5.32 -4.91
C SER A 573 -15.10 6.47 -5.19
N ASP A 574 -14.54 7.67 -5.43
CA ASP A 574 -15.25 8.85 -5.93
C ASP A 574 -14.94 9.12 -7.42
N GLU A 575 -14.39 8.14 -8.14
CA GLU A 575 -14.08 8.25 -9.56
C GLU A 575 -15.36 8.29 -10.41
N ALA A 576 -15.64 9.45 -11.02
CA ALA A 576 -16.73 9.62 -11.99
C ALA A 576 -16.43 8.97 -13.36
N THR A 577 -15.19 8.60 -13.63
CA THR A 577 -14.68 8.14 -14.93
C THR A 577 -13.68 7.01 -14.79
N MET A 578 -13.55 6.20 -15.84
CA MET A 578 -12.66 5.05 -15.92
C MET A 578 -12.00 4.95 -17.30
N LEU A 579 -10.81 4.37 -17.36
CA LEU A 579 -10.10 4.11 -18.62
C LEU A 579 -10.43 2.71 -19.14
N VAL A 580 -10.74 2.60 -20.42
CA VAL A 580 -10.97 1.33 -21.13
C VAL A 580 -10.21 1.30 -22.45
N PHE A 581 -10.15 0.15 -23.12
CA PHE A 581 -9.55 0.04 -24.44
C PHE A 581 -10.38 0.72 -25.53
N ASP A 582 -9.70 1.36 -26.48
CA ASP A 582 -10.29 1.73 -27.77
C ASP A 582 -10.20 0.55 -28.75
N GLY A 583 -11.24 0.34 -29.56
CA GLY A 583 -11.29 -0.70 -30.59
C GLY A 583 -10.27 -0.49 -31.71
N LYS A 584 -9.69 0.71 -31.85
CA LYS A 584 -8.62 1.03 -32.81
C LYS A 584 -7.20 0.91 -32.23
N GLY A 585 -7.07 0.61 -30.93
CA GLY A 585 -5.80 0.65 -30.20
C GLY A 585 -5.68 1.90 -29.32
N GLY A 586 -4.91 1.80 -28.23
CA GLY A 586 -4.85 2.84 -27.19
C GLY A 586 -6.02 2.77 -26.21
N ILE A 587 -6.26 3.86 -25.48
CA ILE A 587 -7.27 3.92 -24.40
C ILE A 587 -8.16 5.15 -24.53
N VAL A 588 -9.38 5.02 -24.02
CA VAL A 588 -10.37 6.10 -23.93
C VAL A 588 -10.99 6.15 -22.55
N GLU A 589 -11.36 7.36 -22.12
CA GLU A 589 -12.07 7.59 -20.87
C GLU A 589 -13.58 7.43 -21.08
N ARG A 590 -14.27 6.82 -20.11
CA ARG A 590 -15.73 6.62 -20.08
C ARG A 590 -16.27 6.89 -18.68
N PRO A 591 -17.57 7.19 -18.52
CA PRO A 591 -18.19 7.27 -17.20
C PRO A 591 -18.03 5.96 -16.42
N ALA A 592 -17.68 6.07 -15.14
CA ALA A 592 -17.60 4.92 -14.25
C ALA A 592 -19.01 4.50 -13.75
N PRO A 593 -19.22 3.22 -13.41
CA PRO A 593 -20.46 2.76 -12.79
C PRO A 593 -20.76 3.45 -11.44
N ALA A 594 -21.80 4.27 -11.41
CA ALA A 594 -22.18 5.03 -10.22
C ALA A 594 -22.89 4.16 -9.17
N GLY A 595 -22.52 4.34 -7.88
CA GLY A 595 -23.19 3.69 -6.75
C GLY A 595 -22.89 2.20 -6.56
N THR A 596 -21.94 1.65 -7.32
CA THR A 596 -21.50 0.25 -7.20
C THR A 596 -20.17 0.13 -6.46
N VAL A 597 -20.01 -0.97 -5.72
CA VAL A 597 -18.79 -1.30 -4.94
C VAL A 597 -17.88 -2.20 -5.77
N ILE A 598 -16.59 -1.87 -5.84
CA ILE A 598 -15.58 -2.69 -6.53
C ILE A 598 -15.15 -3.85 -5.62
N LEU A 599 -14.77 -3.56 -4.39
CA LEU A 599 -14.23 -4.52 -3.42
C LEU A 599 -15.33 -5.02 -2.49
N THR A 600 -16.19 -5.88 -3.03
CA THR A 600 -17.05 -6.74 -2.21
C THR A 600 -16.19 -7.78 -1.49
N GLU A 601 -16.58 -8.17 -0.27
CA GLU A 601 -15.96 -9.24 0.52
C GLU A 601 -15.74 -10.54 -0.28
N ALA A 602 -16.71 -10.95 -1.10
CA ALA A 602 -16.57 -12.12 -1.97
C ALA A 602 -15.49 -11.97 -3.06
N ARG A 603 -15.22 -10.75 -3.55
CA ARG A 603 -14.11 -10.47 -4.48
C ARG A 603 -12.78 -10.40 -3.73
N ALA A 604 -12.75 -9.75 -2.56
CA ALA A 604 -11.58 -9.67 -1.68
C ALA A 604 -11.09 -11.07 -1.27
N LYS A 605 -12.00 -11.93 -0.80
CA LYS A 605 -11.71 -13.32 -0.46
C LYS A 605 -11.16 -14.11 -1.64
N ARG A 606 -11.73 -13.99 -2.84
CA ARG A 606 -11.21 -14.67 -4.05
C ARG A 606 -9.81 -14.17 -4.43
N LEU A 607 -9.57 -12.87 -4.35
CA LEU A 607 -8.27 -12.26 -4.63
C LEU A 607 -7.20 -12.75 -3.64
N VAL A 608 -7.47 -12.66 -2.33
CA VAL A 608 -6.58 -13.16 -1.27
C VAL A 608 -6.32 -14.66 -1.42
N THR A 609 -7.35 -15.46 -1.72
CA THR A 609 -7.20 -16.90 -2.00
C THR A 609 -6.27 -17.17 -3.18
N ALA A 610 -6.39 -16.42 -4.28
CA ALA A 610 -5.52 -16.55 -5.43
C ALA A 610 -4.07 -16.13 -5.12
N VAL A 611 -3.88 -15.06 -4.35
CA VAL A 611 -2.54 -14.58 -3.95
C VAL A 611 -1.84 -15.57 -3.01
N ARG A 612 -2.55 -16.10 -2.01
CA ARG A 612 -1.99 -17.07 -1.05
C ARG A 612 -1.45 -18.35 -1.72
N GLN A 613 -1.97 -18.75 -2.89
CA GLN A 613 -1.43 -19.89 -3.65
C GLN A 613 0.02 -19.67 -4.11
N PHE A 614 0.41 -18.45 -4.48
CA PHE A 614 1.73 -18.16 -5.04
C PHE A 614 2.69 -17.44 -4.09
N MET A 615 2.23 -16.99 -2.91
CA MET A 615 3.11 -16.45 -1.87
C MET A 615 4.35 -17.32 -1.58
N PRO A 616 4.26 -18.67 -1.50
CA PRO A 616 5.44 -19.53 -1.27
C PRO A 616 6.49 -19.55 -2.40
N LEU A 617 6.23 -18.93 -3.56
CA LEU A 617 7.21 -18.78 -4.64
C LEU A 617 8.17 -17.60 -4.43
N PHE A 618 7.89 -16.75 -3.45
CA PHE A 618 8.63 -15.53 -3.12
C PHE A 618 9.33 -15.66 -1.75
N PRO A 619 10.27 -14.75 -1.40
CA PRO A 619 10.91 -14.76 -0.09
C PRO A 619 9.88 -14.68 1.05
N PRO A 620 9.88 -15.63 2.02
CA PRO A 620 8.83 -15.75 3.03
C PRO A 620 8.88 -14.66 4.10
N ASP A 621 9.98 -13.90 4.18
CA ASP A 621 10.21 -12.80 5.10
C ASP A 621 9.59 -11.46 4.63
N LYS A 622 8.90 -11.45 3.49
CA LYS A 622 8.39 -10.22 2.85
C LYS A 622 6.94 -10.36 2.43
N PRO A 623 6.07 -9.40 2.81
CA PRO A 623 4.78 -9.23 2.15
C PRO A 623 4.97 -9.04 0.64
N LEU A 624 3.94 -9.35 -0.15
CA LEU A 624 3.93 -9.11 -1.59
C LEU A 624 3.09 -7.88 -1.94
N ASP A 625 3.50 -7.19 -2.99
CA ASP A 625 2.74 -6.19 -3.74
C ASP A 625 2.31 -6.84 -5.07
N VAL A 626 0.99 -6.95 -5.27
CA VAL A 626 0.35 -7.68 -6.36
C VAL A 626 -0.60 -6.78 -7.12
N GLU A 627 -0.31 -6.53 -8.40
CA GLU A 627 -1.23 -5.87 -9.32
C GLU A 627 -2.22 -6.88 -9.90
N TRP A 628 -3.50 -6.53 -9.87
CA TRP A 628 -4.59 -7.36 -10.39
C TRP A 628 -5.58 -6.54 -11.21
N VAL A 629 -6.29 -7.21 -12.11
CA VAL A 629 -7.40 -6.65 -12.89
C VAL A 629 -8.60 -7.58 -12.87
N LEU A 630 -9.79 -7.03 -13.05
CA LEU A 630 -11.07 -7.71 -12.98
C LEU A 630 -11.77 -7.64 -14.34
N GLU A 631 -12.03 -8.79 -14.94
CA GLU A 631 -12.82 -8.94 -16.18
C GLU A 631 -14.15 -9.61 -15.80
N GLY A 632 -15.20 -8.80 -15.60
CA GLY A 632 -16.46 -9.27 -15.02
C GLY A 632 -16.27 -9.69 -13.55
N GLU A 633 -16.26 -11.00 -13.27
CA GLU A 633 -15.92 -11.55 -11.95
C GLU A 633 -14.57 -12.32 -11.93
N THR A 634 -13.90 -12.42 -13.09
CA THR A 634 -12.61 -13.10 -13.25
C THR A 634 -11.47 -12.19 -12.84
N ILE A 635 -10.69 -12.64 -11.86
CA ILE A 635 -9.50 -11.95 -11.36
C ILE A 635 -8.29 -12.44 -12.14
N TRP A 636 -7.55 -11.50 -12.72
CA TRP A 636 -6.30 -11.73 -13.43
C TRP A 636 -5.15 -11.07 -12.68
N ILE A 637 -4.07 -11.82 -12.41
CA ILE A 637 -2.85 -11.30 -11.81
C ILE A 637 -1.94 -10.82 -12.93
N VAL A 638 -1.55 -9.55 -12.88
CA VAL A 638 -0.76 -8.89 -13.93
C VAL A 638 0.65 -8.52 -13.48
N GLN A 639 0.93 -8.50 -12.17
CA GLN A 639 2.28 -8.35 -11.61
C GLN A 639 2.29 -8.87 -10.17
N ALA A 640 3.44 -9.36 -9.71
CA ALA A 640 3.68 -9.68 -8.31
C ALA A 640 5.16 -9.48 -7.98
N ARG A 641 5.45 -8.97 -6.79
CA ARG A 641 6.81 -8.70 -6.31
C ARG A 641 6.85 -8.61 -4.78
N PRO A 642 8.03 -8.75 -4.14
CA PRO A 642 8.19 -8.40 -2.73
C PRO A 642 7.86 -6.93 -2.48
N PHE A 643 6.98 -6.67 -1.52
CA PHE A 643 6.72 -5.34 -1.01
C PHE A 643 7.95 -4.82 -0.26
N VAL A 644 8.31 -3.56 -0.50
CA VAL A 644 9.36 -2.87 0.23
C VAL A 644 8.68 -1.82 1.08
N SER A 645 8.60 -2.06 2.38
CA SER A 645 8.15 -1.06 3.34
C SER A 645 9.10 0.13 3.33
N GLY A 646 8.52 1.33 3.39
CA GLY A 646 9.27 2.50 3.82
C GLY A 646 9.93 2.26 5.17
N ARG A 647 11.20 2.64 5.28
CA ARG A 647 12.00 2.57 6.51
C ARG A 647 11.67 3.71 7.45
#